data_AF-A0A954C3V1-F1
#
_entry.id   AF-A0A954C3V1-F1
#
_cell.length_a   1.000
_cell.length_b   1.000
_cell.length_c   1.000
_cell.angle_alpha   90.00
_cell.angle_beta   90.00
_cell.angle_gamma   90.00
#
_symmetry.space_group_name_H-M   'P 1'
#
loop_
_entity.id
_entity.type
_entity.pdbx_description
1 polymer ?
#
loop_
_entity_poly.entity_id
_entity_poly.type
_entity_poly.pdbx_seq_one_letter_code
_entity_poly.pdbx_strand_id
1 'polypeptide(L)'
;MAGRNLAWIVMCALVGADARAQERLYLPLDPQGSESLEQVDKLLAREQWDRAVSELDLLLVQGGDSLVERGDSFVTVRAEARRRLRALPPAGRAAYALVHEGPARRLFDEGVHTADPQRLERLISEHVASPLVERARNVLASNYLERAEPGAALPHLDALLALEDLPAPDRERLLSLKVWALSMLGRGGEVARTLDALSPEAREHVAPLAARLHPAAARPAPPAGAPVAWVRVEAGYYETEDDPRSAWSFPRADGSRLYLHDGSHAQALDLETGRVLWRTPLREGEGFLRPAGHCRLALAERRVVCLLPGDEGMVGLDRESGKLSWRASLTEIKQRAGLELPGHFSGRPEVVGGVVALTLVTEHEDREVHVVGVDALTGAVRWRVFVASQTGGAPPLPYLSQGEGRLVCVTGLGALAALSPQGEILWVVRYPSQRDVRRQPQGPFPQLGPEQPAGPPERDPSALVRRGFAWVAPADAKGVFAYRLGDGSLGGRIDRVERGRILGASAEGVLALEGVQILRVTREGASALGKLQSPLAGRPWVGGGHAYVPTAAGLTEVDLEQGRAANYAAWDPRFGSGSVWVEAGRVVVAAGRATYALGQPLAGEASGDARADLAHRACSVRDAAQGALQSAGEAARAEVSALRRDPDPEVALRAAEVIGELDRAVRVVRWRPLIKDAWARQVPDLLNRLTHPNPYVRLLALRSLGAIQGDPAVATLLRELLGDDDPQVGLTAAIALLGRGDRAGLPVIARALEADGVEGRVAALTALAEHGEAADTSLVRPCLDDRRPAVRAAAAVAALGL
;
A
#
# COMPACT_ATOMS: atom_id res chain seq x y z
N MET A 1 -5.05 34.20 -13.44
CA MET A 1 -6.05 34.71 -14.40
C MET A 1 -7.45 34.55 -13.79
N ALA A 2 -7.85 35.46 -12.90
CA ALA A 2 -9.20 35.48 -12.31
C ALA A 2 -10.04 36.49 -13.08
N GLY A 3 -11.04 36.04 -13.86
CA GLY A 3 -11.86 36.97 -14.64
C GLY A 3 -12.82 36.39 -15.70
N ARG A 4 -13.00 35.07 -15.80
CA ARG A 4 -13.88 34.45 -16.83
C ARG A 4 -15.05 33.61 -16.30
N ASN A 5 -15.30 33.59 -14.98
CA ASN A 5 -16.31 32.71 -14.37
C ASN A 5 -17.75 33.24 -14.32
N LEU A 6 -18.02 34.49 -14.73
CA LEU A 6 -19.37 35.06 -14.59
C LEU A 6 -20.30 34.81 -15.79
N ALA A 7 -19.76 34.51 -16.98
CA ALA A 7 -20.59 34.26 -18.17
C ALA A 7 -21.20 32.84 -18.20
N TRP A 8 -20.61 31.88 -17.46
CA TRP A 8 -21.08 30.49 -17.40
C TRP A 8 -22.29 30.32 -16.48
N ILE A 9 -22.38 31.13 -15.40
CA ILE A 9 -23.42 31.04 -14.38
C ILE A 9 -24.82 31.41 -14.91
N VAL A 10 -24.92 32.23 -15.96
CA VAL A 10 -26.21 32.74 -16.46
C VAL A 10 -26.85 31.82 -17.52
N MET A 11 -26.09 30.94 -18.19
CA MET A 11 -26.66 30.04 -19.21
C MET A 11 -27.25 28.72 -18.65
N CYS A 12 -27.01 28.38 -17.37
CA CYS A 12 -27.44 27.12 -16.76
C CYS A 12 -28.91 27.11 -16.26
N ALA A 13 -29.68 28.16 -16.48
CA ALA A 13 -31.03 28.30 -15.91
C ALA A 13 -32.14 27.46 -16.59
N LEU A 14 -31.85 26.71 -17.66
CA LEU A 14 -32.89 26.07 -18.50
C LEU A 14 -32.73 24.57 -18.83
N VAL A 15 -31.88 23.81 -18.11
CA VAL A 15 -31.72 22.36 -18.37
C VAL A 15 -32.13 21.51 -17.16
N GLY A 16 -32.85 20.41 -17.44
CA GLY A 16 -33.65 19.61 -16.50
C GLY A 16 -32.90 18.85 -15.40
N ALA A 17 -33.68 18.09 -14.62
CA ALA A 17 -33.29 17.51 -13.33
C ALA A 17 -32.06 16.57 -13.33
N ASP A 18 -31.70 15.95 -14.46
CA ASP A 18 -30.49 15.12 -14.61
C ASP A 18 -29.19 15.96 -14.67
N ALA A 19 -29.25 17.21 -15.13
CA ALA A 19 -28.08 18.09 -15.22
C ALA A 19 -27.59 18.60 -13.86
N ARG A 20 -28.39 18.48 -12.79
CA ARG A 20 -28.01 18.96 -11.44
C ARG A 20 -27.35 17.89 -10.56
N ALA A 21 -27.49 16.60 -10.86
CA ALA A 21 -26.66 15.57 -10.23
C ALA A 21 -25.20 15.61 -10.75
N GLN A 22 -25.00 16.17 -11.95
CA GLN A 22 -23.68 16.53 -12.48
C GLN A 22 -22.98 17.68 -11.70
N GLU A 23 -23.70 18.45 -10.86
CA GLU A 23 -23.13 19.62 -10.16
C GLU A 23 -22.19 19.28 -8.99
N ARG A 24 -22.10 18.02 -8.54
CA ARG A 24 -21.20 17.63 -7.44
C ARG A 24 -19.93 16.92 -7.88
N LEU A 25 -20.01 15.99 -8.84
CA LEU A 25 -18.85 15.23 -9.30
C LEU A 25 -18.15 15.99 -10.42
N TYR A 26 -16.94 16.45 -10.15
CA TYR A 26 -16.10 17.12 -11.13
C TYR A 26 -15.12 16.15 -11.78
N LEU A 27 -15.14 16.15 -13.12
CA LEU A 27 -14.14 15.54 -13.99
C LEU A 27 -13.44 16.66 -14.76
N PRO A 28 -12.13 16.54 -15.06
CA PRO A 28 -11.37 17.60 -15.74
C PRO A 28 -11.68 17.64 -17.25
N LEU A 29 -12.90 18.00 -17.62
CA LEU A 29 -13.35 18.05 -19.01
C LEU A 29 -12.72 19.23 -19.77
N ASP A 30 -12.37 19.04 -21.03
CA ASP A 30 -11.84 20.06 -21.93
C ASP A 30 -12.74 20.26 -23.16
N PRO A 31 -13.66 21.24 -23.10
CA PRO A 31 -14.52 21.58 -24.23
C PRO A 31 -13.75 22.01 -25.48
N GLN A 32 -12.61 22.69 -25.33
CA GLN A 32 -11.80 23.16 -26.46
C GLN A 32 -11.07 22.00 -27.15
N GLY A 33 -10.61 21.03 -26.37
CA GLY A 33 -10.07 19.77 -26.86
C GLY A 33 -11.11 19.01 -27.70
N SER A 34 -12.36 18.94 -27.24
CA SER A 34 -13.46 18.32 -28.00
C SER A 34 -13.70 19.04 -29.34
N GLU A 35 -13.81 20.37 -29.34
CA GLU A 35 -13.98 21.17 -30.56
C GLU A 35 -12.83 20.97 -31.56
N SER A 36 -11.61 20.90 -31.05
CA SER A 36 -10.40 20.68 -31.86
C SER A 36 -10.38 19.28 -32.48
N LEU A 37 -10.80 18.25 -31.74
CA LEU A 37 -10.93 16.89 -32.26
C LEU A 37 -12.03 16.76 -33.32
N GLU A 38 -13.17 17.45 -33.15
CA GLU A 38 -14.21 17.53 -34.19
C GLU A 38 -13.70 18.24 -35.44
N GLN A 39 -12.87 19.28 -35.27
CA GLN A 39 -12.24 19.97 -36.38
C GLN A 39 -11.27 19.03 -37.13
N VAL A 40 -10.48 18.22 -36.42
CA VAL A 40 -9.66 17.17 -37.01
C VAL A 40 -10.51 16.18 -37.80
N ASP A 41 -11.65 15.73 -37.26
CA ASP A 41 -12.55 14.80 -37.96
C ASP A 41 -13.07 15.40 -39.28
N LYS A 42 -13.38 16.70 -39.30
CA LYS A 42 -13.76 17.43 -40.53
C LYS A 42 -12.60 17.51 -41.54
N LEU A 43 -11.36 17.68 -41.07
CA LEU A 43 -10.16 17.72 -41.93
C LEU A 43 -9.88 16.33 -42.52
N LEU A 44 -9.97 15.28 -41.71
CA LEU A 44 -9.82 13.89 -42.15
C LEU A 44 -10.89 13.51 -43.18
N ALA A 45 -12.14 13.89 -42.97
CA ALA A 45 -13.23 13.65 -43.91
C ALA A 45 -13.08 14.41 -45.24
N ARG A 46 -12.35 15.52 -45.26
CA ARG A 46 -12.01 16.30 -46.46
C ARG A 46 -10.66 15.92 -47.07
N GLU A 47 -10.03 14.85 -46.57
CA GLU A 47 -8.71 14.38 -47.01
C GLU A 47 -7.58 15.43 -46.90
N GLN A 48 -7.72 16.39 -45.97
CA GLN A 48 -6.69 17.41 -45.70
C GLN A 48 -5.66 16.88 -44.71
N TRP A 49 -4.84 15.91 -45.15
CA TRP A 49 -3.97 15.10 -44.30
C TRP A 49 -2.87 15.91 -43.57
N ASP A 50 -2.26 16.86 -44.24
CA ASP A 50 -1.20 17.73 -43.71
C ASP A 50 -1.69 18.56 -42.52
N ARG A 51 -2.87 19.17 -42.66
CA ARG A 51 -3.52 19.96 -41.61
C ARG A 51 -4.02 19.07 -40.48
N ALA A 52 -4.61 17.93 -40.80
CA ALA A 52 -5.08 16.98 -39.79
C ALA A 52 -3.94 16.46 -38.91
N VAL A 53 -2.79 16.11 -39.50
CA VAL A 53 -1.59 15.69 -38.75
C VAL A 53 -1.07 16.84 -37.89
N SER A 54 -0.96 18.05 -38.43
CA SER A 54 -0.45 19.22 -37.69
C SER A 54 -1.32 19.56 -36.47
N GLU A 55 -2.65 19.50 -36.62
CA GLU A 55 -3.59 19.71 -35.52
C GLU A 55 -3.50 18.57 -34.48
N LEU A 56 -3.35 17.32 -34.93
CA LEU A 56 -3.16 16.19 -34.03
C LEU A 56 -1.86 16.31 -33.22
N ASP A 57 -0.76 16.73 -33.83
CA ASP A 57 0.51 16.98 -33.13
C ASP A 57 0.37 18.12 -32.12
N LEU A 58 -0.35 19.19 -32.48
CA LEU A 58 -0.64 20.29 -31.57
C LEU A 58 -1.41 19.78 -30.34
N LEU A 59 -2.42 18.93 -30.54
CA LEU A 59 -3.18 18.31 -29.46
C LEU A 59 -2.34 17.36 -28.61
N LEU A 60 -1.32 16.69 -29.16
CA LEU A 60 -0.40 15.88 -28.36
C LEU A 60 0.43 16.73 -27.40
N VAL A 61 0.85 17.91 -27.86
CA VAL A 61 1.66 18.87 -27.08
C VAL A 61 0.80 19.64 -26.07
N GLN A 62 -0.37 20.12 -26.49
CA GLN A 62 -1.21 21.04 -25.70
C GLN A 62 -2.31 20.35 -24.88
N GLY A 63 -2.79 19.18 -25.31
CA GLY A 63 -4.00 18.54 -24.77
C GLY A 63 -3.93 18.05 -23.32
N GLY A 64 -2.75 18.08 -22.69
CA GLY A 64 -2.58 17.77 -21.27
C GLY A 64 -3.19 16.42 -20.84
N ASP A 65 -3.71 16.38 -19.60
CA ASP A 65 -4.43 15.25 -19.01
C ASP A 65 -5.95 15.48 -19.00
N SER A 66 -6.43 16.49 -19.73
CA SER A 66 -7.84 16.85 -19.76
C SER A 66 -8.66 15.83 -20.56
N LEU A 67 -9.91 15.66 -20.16
CA LEU A 67 -10.80 14.62 -20.65
C LEU A 67 -11.78 15.15 -21.71
N VAL A 68 -12.07 14.31 -22.69
CA VAL A 68 -13.11 14.51 -23.71
C VAL A 68 -14.07 13.33 -23.71
N GLU A 69 -15.32 13.58 -24.10
CA GLU A 69 -16.35 12.55 -24.18
C GLU A 69 -16.15 11.61 -25.38
N ARG A 70 -16.37 10.32 -25.16
CA ARG A 70 -16.33 9.26 -26.17
C ARG A 70 -17.38 8.20 -25.84
N GLY A 71 -18.57 8.37 -26.40
CA GLY A 71 -19.72 7.52 -26.06
C GLY A 71 -20.05 7.64 -24.58
N ASP A 72 -20.15 6.52 -23.86
CA ASP A 72 -20.41 6.48 -22.42
C ASP A 72 -19.13 6.60 -21.55
N SER A 73 -18.00 6.93 -22.16
CA SER A 73 -16.69 7.03 -21.50
C SER A 73 -16.03 8.39 -21.76
N PHE A 74 -15.07 8.75 -20.91
CA PHE A 74 -14.22 9.92 -21.07
C PHE A 74 -12.79 9.46 -21.31
N VAL A 75 -12.05 10.10 -22.20
CA VAL A 75 -10.65 9.77 -22.52
C VAL A 75 -9.81 11.04 -22.60
N THR A 76 -8.49 10.93 -22.47
CA THR A 76 -7.64 12.12 -22.62
C THR A 76 -7.59 12.60 -24.06
N VAL A 77 -7.51 13.92 -24.25
CA VAL A 77 -7.30 14.55 -25.57
C VAL A 77 -6.10 13.91 -26.26
N ARG A 78 -5.00 13.69 -25.53
CA ARG A 78 -3.78 13.05 -26.05
C ARG A 78 -4.02 11.62 -26.50
N ALA A 79 -4.68 10.78 -25.70
CA ALA A 79 -4.97 9.40 -26.09
C ALA A 79 -5.81 9.35 -27.38
N GLU A 80 -6.73 10.29 -27.50
CA GLU A 80 -7.67 10.40 -28.60
C GLU A 80 -7.01 10.92 -29.89
N ALA A 81 -6.05 11.84 -29.77
CA ALA A 81 -5.19 12.27 -30.86
C ALA A 81 -4.27 11.12 -31.34
N ARG A 82 -3.61 10.40 -30.41
CA ARG A 82 -2.78 9.23 -30.75
C ARG A 82 -3.57 8.13 -31.46
N ARG A 83 -4.84 7.91 -31.06
CA ARG A 83 -5.72 6.94 -31.72
C ARG A 83 -5.97 7.34 -33.17
N ARG A 84 -6.29 8.61 -33.43
CA ARG A 84 -6.52 9.12 -34.79
C ARG A 84 -5.26 9.01 -35.65
N LEU A 85 -4.09 9.36 -35.11
CA LEU A 85 -2.82 9.20 -35.81
C LEU A 85 -2.54 7.74 -36.20
N ARG A 86 -2.80 6.79 -35.30
CA ARG A 86 -2.66 5.35 -35.61
C ARG A 86 -3.68 4.84 -36.62
N ALA A 87 -4.89 5.41 -36.61
CA ALA A 87 -5.97 5.05 -37.52
C ALA A 87 -5.89 5.75 -38.89
N LEU A 88 -4.82 6.51 -39.17
CA LEU A 88 -4.69 7.21 -40.45
C LEU A 88 -4.72 6.22 -41.63
N PRO A 89 -5.45 6.54 -42.71
CA PRO A 89 -5.40 5.76 -43.95
C PRO A 89 -4.01 5.91 -44.62
N PRO A 90 -3.67 5.06 -45.62
CA PRO A 90 -2.35 5.08 -46.25
C PRO A 90 -1.89 6.47 -46.74
N ALA A 91 -2.79 7.27 -47.31
CA ALA A 91 -2.50 8.65 -47.73
C ALA A 91 -2.15 9.57 -46.54
N GLY A 92 -2.90 9.44 -45.43
CA GLY A 92 -2.61 10.17 -44.19
C GLY A 92 -1.29 9.75 -43.54
N ARG A 93 -0.95 8.45 -43.57
CA ARG A 93 0.36 7.97 -43.08
C ARG A 93 1.51 8.49 -43.92
N ALA A 94 1.34 8.64 -45.23
CA ALA A 94 2.35 9.27 -46.08
C ALA A 94 2.59 10.74 -45.70
N ALA A 95 1.52 11.49 -45.40
CA ALA A 95 1.63 12.87 -44.92
C ALA A 95 2.32 12.94 -43.54
N TYR A 96 1.96 12.05 -42.61
CA TYR A 96 2.63 11.92 -41.31
C TYR A 96 4.12 11.61 -41.47
N ALA A 97 4.46 10.70 -42.38
CA ALA A 97 5.84 10.26 -42.60
C ALA A 97 6.77 11.39 -43.05
N LEU A 98 6.27 12.36 -43.82
CA LEU A 98 7.05 13.52 -44.27
C LEU A 98 7.63 14.33 -43.12
N VAL A 99 6.94 14.38 -41.99
CA VAL A 99 7.35 15.16 -40.80
C VAL A 99 8.09 14.29 -39.80
N HIS A 100 7.60 13.08 -39.53
CA HIS A 100 8.06 12.28 -38.38
C HIS A 100 9.10 11.20 -38.70
N GLU A 101 9.21 10.70 -39.94
CA GLU A 101 10.13 9.57 -40.21
C GLU A 101 11.60 9.95 -40.10
N GLY A 102 11.98 11.16 -40.51
CA GLY A 102 13.38 11.63 -40.40
C GLY A 102 13.87 11.69 -38.94
N PRO A 103 13.12 12.34 -38.02
CA PRO A 103 13.41 12.30 -36.58
C PRO A 103 13.31 10.91 -35.96
N ALA A 104 12.26 10.13 -36.26
CA ALA A 104 12.08 8.78 -35.73
C ALA A 104 13.25 7.86 -36.10
N ARG A 105 13.71 7.93 -37.36
CA ARG A 105 14.86 7.15 -37.82
C ARG A 105 16.15 7.50 -37.08
N ARG A 106 16.41 8.80 -36.83
CA ARG A 106 17.56 9.24 -36.04
C ARG A 106 17.53 8.67 -34.62
N LEU A 107 16.40 8.77 -33.93
CA LEU A 107 16.24 8.20 -32.59
C LEU A 107 16.41 6.68 -32.59
N PHE A 108 15.89 5.99 -33.61
CA PHE A 108 16.04 4.54 -33.75
C PHE A 108 17.50 4.15 -33.95
N ASP A 109 18.16 4.73 -34.95
CA ASP A 109 19.54 4.39 -35.33
C ASP A 109 20.51 4.71 -34.18
N GLU A 110 20.36 5.87 -33.53
CA GLU A 110 21.16 6.23 -32.34
C GLU A 110 20.87 5.30 -31.16
N GLY A 111 19.60 5.02 -30.86
CA GLY A 111 19.21 4.16 -29.75
C GLY A 111 19.72 2.73 -29.90
N VAL A 112 19.67 2.18 -31.11
CA VAL A 112 20.23 0.86 -31.43
C VAL A 112 21.77 0.89 -31.36
N HIS A 113 22.41 1.89 -31.97
CA HIS A 113 23.88 1.95 -32.03
C HIS A 113 24.54 2.19 -30.67
N THR A 114 23.92 3.03 -29.83
CA THR A 114 24.41 3.35 -28.49
C THR A 114 23.88 2.43 -27.39
N ALA A 115 23.02 1.46 -27.75
CA ALA A 115 22.28 0.61 -26.82
C ALA A 115 21.56 1.40 -25.71
N ASP A 116 21.04 2.58 -26.06
CA ASP A 116 20.35 3.48 -25.13
C ASP A 116 18.83 3.27 -25.18
N PRO A 117 18.23 2.65 -24.15
CA PRO A 117 16.80 2.41 -24.11
C PRO A 117 15.98 3.71 -24.03
N GLN A 118 16.51 4.80 -23.46
CA GLN A 118 15.75 6.04 -23.31
C GLN A 118 15.42 6.67 -24.66
N ARG A 119 16.32 6.58 -25.64
CA ARG A 119 16.09 7.06 -27.01
C ARG A 119 15.01 6.26 -27.73
N LEU A 120 15.00 4.94 -27.55
CA LEU A 120 13.99 4.07 -28.15
C LEU A 120 12.61 4.28 -27.50
N GLU A 121 12.56 4.46 -26.18
CA GLU A 121 11.33 4.83 -25.47
C GLU A 121 10.78 6.18 -25.93
N ARG A 122 11.67 7.15 -26.14
CA ARG A 122 11.31 8.47 -26.68
C ARG A 122 10.69 8.36 -28.06
N LEU A 123 11.27 7.56 -28.96
CA LEU A 123 10.69 7.24 -30.28
C LEU A 123 9.27 6.68 -30.15
N ILE A 124 9.07 5.71 -29.25
CA ILE A 124 7.75 5.08 -29.05
C ILE A 124 6.72 6.10 -28.55
N SER A 125 7.13 7.05 -27.71
CA SER A 125 6.23 8.07 -27.16
C SER A 125 5.92 9.23 -28.10
N GLU A 126 6.90 9.69 -28.88
CA GLU A 126 6.82 10.90 -29.72
C GLU A 126 6.36 10.60 -31.15
N HIS A 127 6.67 9.42 -31.68
CA HIS A 127 6.43 9.05 -33.08
C HIS A 127 5.47 7.87 -33.22
N VAL A 128 4.33 7.97 -32.55
CA VAL A 128 3.35 6.89 -32.32
C VAL A 128 2.81 6.16 -33.56
N ALA A 129 2.80 6.80 -34.73
CA ALA A 129 2.33 6.20 -35.98
C ALA A 129 3.46 5.76 -36.93
N SER A 130 4.72 5.89 -36.50
CA SER A 130 5.88 5.44 -37.29
C SER A 130 5.98 3.91 -37.31
N PRO A 131 6.27 3.28 -38.47
CA PRO A 131 6.56 1.84 -38.55
C PRO A 131 7.81 1.43 -37.75
N LEU A 132 8.68 2.37 -37.36
CA LEU A 132 9.85 2.08 -36.53
C LEU A 132 9.50 1.78 -35.06
N VAL A 133 8.30 2.14 -34.59
CA VAL A 133 7.84 1.92 -33.21
C VAL A 133 7.86 0.43 -32.85
N GLU A 134 7.36 -0.42 -33.73
CA GLU A 134 7.31 -1.87 -33.51
C GLU A 134 8.72 -2.46 -33.45
N ARG A 135 9.61 -2.01 -34.33
CA ARG A 135 11.02 -2.41 -34.33
C ARG A 135 11.71 -1.97 -33.04
N ALA A 136 11.45 -0.74 -32.58
CA ALA A 136 12.01 -0.21 -31.33
C ALA A 136 11.53 -1.02 -30.12
N ARG A 137 10.24 -1.36 -30.04
CA ARG A 137 9.68 -2.24 -28.99
C ARG A 137 10.35 -3.60 -28.97
N ASN A 138 10.61 -4.20 -30.12
CA ASN A 138 11.24 -5.51 -30.22
C ASN A 138 12.70 -5.48 -29.73
N VAL A 139 13.44 -4.44 -30.08
CA VAL A 139 14.81 -4.21 -29.59
C VAL A 139 14.80 -3.98 -28.07
N LEU A 140 13.92 -3.12 -27.56
CA LEU A 140 13.80 -2.87 -26.12
C LEU A 140 13.46 -4.13 -25.34
N ALA A 141 12.47 -4.90 -25.79
CA ALA A 141 12.09 -6.15 -25.14
C ALA A 141 13.29 -7.11 -25.03
N SER A 142 14.08 -7.25 -26.11
CA SER A 142 15.26 -8.10 -26.12
C SER A 142 16.36 -7.57 -25.19
N ASN A 143 16.69 -6.27 -25.27
CA ASN A 143 17.70 -5.63 -24.43
C ASN A 143 17.36 -5.73 -22.94
N TYR A 144 16.10 -5.53 -22.56
CA TYR A 144 15.66 -5.68 -21.18
C TYR A 144 15.78 -7.13 -20.70
N LEU A 145 15.44 -8.11 -21.53
CA LEU A 145 15.62 -9.53 -21.16
C LEU A 145 17.09 -9.91 -21.01
N GLU A 146 17.96 -9.44 -21.90
CA GLU A 146 19.42 -9.67 -21.81
C GLU A 146 20.03 -9.06 -20.55
N ARG A 147 19.49 -7.93 -20.09
CA ARG A 147 19.85 -7.28 -18.82
C ARG A 147 19.23 -7.93 -17.57
N ALA A 148 18.47 -9.01 -17.75
CA ALA A 148 17.67 -9.62 -16.69
C ALA A 148 16.69 -8.65 -16.01
N GLU A 149 16.06 -7.77 -16.82
CA GLU A 149 14.99 -6.85 -16.41
C GLU A 149 13.64 -7.25 -17.05
N PRO A 150 13.13 -8.47 -16.77
CA PRO A 150 11.92 -8.99 -17.42
C PRO A 150 10.66 -8.16 -17.19
N GLY A 151 10.58 -7.42 -16.08
CA GLY A 151 9.46 -6.52 -15.80
C GLY A 151 9.32 -5.38 -16.81
N ALA A 152 10.45 -4.83 -17.28
CA ALA A 152 10.48 -3.77 -18.30
C ALA A 152 10.21 -4.31 -19.71
N ALA A 153 10.58 -5.57 -19.98
CA ALA A 153 10.34 -6.21 -21.28
C ALA A 153 8.85 -6.47 -21.58
N LEU A 154 8.08 -6.88 -20.56
CA LEU A 154 6.70 -7.37 -20.73
C LEU A 154 5.75 -6.38 -21.43
N PRO A 155 5.68 -5.08 -21.08
CA PRO A 155 4.81 -4.14 -21.76
C PRO A 155 5.10 -4.00 -23.27
N HIS A 156 6.35 -4.17 -23.69
CA HIS A 156 6.72 -4.14 -25.10
C HIS A 156 6.29 -5.42 -25.82
N LEU A 157 6.50 -6.59 -25.19
CA LEU A 157 6.05 -7.88 -25.72
C LEU A 157 4.51 -7.94 -25.84
N ASP A 158 3.79 -7.46 -24.82
CA ASP A 158 2.33 -7.42 -24.83
C ASP A 158 1.79 -6.54 -25.94
N ALA A 159 2.41 -5.38 -26.17
CA ALA A 159 2.01 -4.48 -27.26
C ALA A 159 2.27 -5.08 -28.65
N LEU A 160 3.39 -5.78 -28.84
CA LEU A 160 3.69 -6.46 -30.11
C LEU A 160 2.74 -7.63 -30.37
N LEU A 161 2.41 -8.40 -29.33
CA LEU A 161 1.47 -9.54 -29.43
C LEU A 161 0.02 -9.11 -29.71
N ALA A 162 -0.32 -7.86 -29.40
CA ALA A 162 -1.63 -7.26 -29.66
C ALA A 162 -1.83 -6.80 -31.12
N LEU A 163 -0.79 -6.86 -31.97
CA LEU A 163 -0.93 -6.54 -33.40
C LEU A 163 -1.80 -7.59 -34.12
N GLU A 164 -2.77 -7.11 -34.90
CA GLU A 164 -3.73 -7.95 -35.64
C GLU A 164 -3.03 -8.76 -36.74
N ASP A 165 -2.11 -8.13 -37.49
CA ASP A 165 -1.41 -8.72 -38.64
C ASP A 165 -0.01 -9.30 -38.31
N LEU A 166 0.18 -9.83 -37.11
CA LEU A 166 1.47 -10.40 -36.70
C LEU A 166 1.69 -11.79 -37.33
N PRO A 167 2.76 -12.02 -38.13
CA PRO A 167 3.06 -13.32 -38.71
C PRO A 167 3.18 -14.41 -37.64
N ALA A 168 2.66 -15.61 -37.94
CA ALA A 168 2.71 -16.77 -37.04
C ALA A 168 4.11 -17.04 -36.41
N PRO A 169 5.23 -17.07 -37.17
CA PRO A 169 6.55 -17.30 -36.58
C PRO A 169 7.00 -16.17 -35.63
N ASP A 170 6.65 -14.92 -35.93
CA ASP A 170 6.96 -13.78 -35.07
C ASP A 170 6.14 -13.82 -33.78
N ARG A 171 4.86 -14.24 -33.88
CA ARG A 171 3.99 -14.46 -32.73
C ARG A 171 4.54 -15.54 -31.80
N GLU A 172 4.97 -16.68 -32.34
CA GLU A 172 5.57 -17.76 -31.55
C GLU A 172 6.86 -17.31 -30.85
N ARG A 173 7.73 -16.59 -31.56
CA ARG A 173 8.95 -16.01 -30.99
C ARG A 173 8.63 -15.08 -29.82
N LEU A 174 7.68 -14.16 -30.00
CA LEU A 174 7.30 -13.19 -28.96
C LEU A 174 6.62 -13.87 -27.75
N LEU A 175 5.77 -14.88 -27.98
CA LEU A 175 5.20 -15.69 -26.91
C LEU A 175 6.28 -16.45 -26.14
N SER A 176 7.30 -16.98 -26.82
CA SER A 176 8.43 -17.67 -26.19
C SER A 176 9.25 -16.72 -25.30
N LEU A 177 9.56 -15.51 -25.79
CA LEU A 177 10.22 -14.46 -25.00
C LEU A 177 9.38 -14.03 -23.81
N LYS A 178 8.06 -13.94 -23.98
CA LYS A 178 7.13 -13.63 -22.90
C LYS A 178 7.09 -14.74 -21.85
N VAL A 179 7.12 -16.01 -22.24
CA VAL A 179 7.24 -17.13 -21.30
C VAL A 179 8.53 -17.01 -20.49
N TRP A 180 9.66 -16.73 -21.13
CA TRP A 180 10.94 -16.54 -20.42
C TRP A 180 10.88 -15.37 -19.43
N ALA A 181 10.35 -14.22 -19.86
CA ALA A 181 10.15 -13.05 -19.02
C ALA A 181 9.30 -13.37 -17.78
N LEU A 182 8.16 -14.04 -17.99
CA LEU A 182 7.23 -14.43 -16.93
C LEU A 182 7.84 -15.48 -15.98
N SER A 183 8.62 -16.42 -16.50
CA SER A 183 9.33 -17.43 -15.70
C SER A 183 10.37 -16.79 -14.80
N MET A 184 11.19 -15.86 -15.30
CA MET A 184 12.16 -15.13 -14.49
C MET A 184 11.49 -14.31 -13.37
N LEU A 185 10.25 -13.85 -13.59
CA LEU A 185 9.45 -13.14 -12.60
C LEU A 185 8.66 -14.05 -11.63
N GLY A 186 8.73 -15.38 -11.78
CA GLY A 186 7.96 -16.32 -10.96
C GLY A 186 6.44 -16.27 -11.20
N ARG A 187 5.97 -15.73 -12.33
CA ARG A 187 4.54 -15.56 -12.67
C ARG A 187 3.95 -16.85 -13.25
N GLY A 188 4.07 -17.98 -12.53
CA GLY A 188 3.75 -19.32 -13.03
C GLY A 188 2.35 -19.48 -13.64
N GLY A 189 1.34 -18.81 -13.10
CA GLY A 189 -0.01 -18.84 -13.66
C GLY A 189 -0.14 -18.17 -15.04
N GLU A 190 0.72 -17.20 -15.35
CA GLU A 190 0.78 -16.56 -16.67
C GLU A 190 1.69 -17.31 -17.63
N VAL A 191 2.73 -17.96 -17.10
CA VAL A 191 3.58 -18.90 -17.85
C VAL A 191 2.70 -20.00 -18.46
N ALA A 192 1.85 -20.65 -17.65
CA ALA A 192 0.95 -21.70 -18.13
C ALA A 192 0.06 -21.24 -19.28
N ARG A 193 -0.57 -20.07 -19.15
CA ARG A 193 -1.45 -19.50 -20.20
C ARG A 193 -0.69 -19.14 -21.47
N THR A 194 0.52 -18.62 -21.34
CA THR A 194 1.33 -18.22 -22.49
C THR A 194 1.88 -19.46 -23.20
N LEU A 195 2.20 -20.53 -22.46
CA LEU A 195 2.54 -21.84 -23.02
C LEU A 195 1.37 -22.50 -23.75
N ASP A 196 0.14 -22.31 -23.29
CA ASP A 196 -1.07 -22.82 -23.98
C ASP A 196 -1.36 -22.08 -25.30
N ALA A 197 -0.80 -20.87 -25.48
CA ALA A 197 -0.92 -20.10 -26.71
C ALA A 197 0.16 -20.45 -27.76
N LEU A 198 1.15 -21.28 -27.41
CA LEU A 198 2.18 -21.76 -28.33
C LEU A 198 1.70 -22.99 -29.10
N SER A 199 2.27 -23.23 -30.29
CA SER A 199 2.13 -24.51 -30.98
C SER A 199 2.69 -25.66 -30.13
N PRO A 200 2.23 -26.90 -30.35
CA PRO A 200 2.74 -28.07 -29.64
C PRO A 200 4.26 -28.21 -29.72
N GLU A 201 4.83 -27.97 -30.91
CA GLU A 201 6.28 -28.06 -31.15
C GLU A 201 7.07 -26.99 -30.38
N ALA A 202 6.61 -25.73 -30.42
CA ALA A 202 7.26 -24.64 -29.68
C ALA A 202 7.13 -24.84 -28.16
N ARG A 203 5.97 -25.32 -27.70
CA ARG A 203 5.72 -25.63 -26.28
C ARG A 203 6.67 -26.71 -25.76
N GLU A 204 6.92 -27.77 -26.54
CA GLU A 204 7.85 -28.84 -26.18
C GLU A 204 9.28 -28.31 -25.95
N HIS A 205 9.70 -27.33 -26.74
CA HIS A 205 11.00 -26.67 -26.57
C HIS A 205 11.04 -25.68 -25.39
N VAL A 206 10.01 -24.85 -25.24
CA VAL A 206 10.02 -23.72 -24.30
C VAL A 206 9.66 -24.15 -22.87
N ALA A 207 8.74 -25.09 -22.68
CA ALA A 207 8.25 -25.48 -21.36
C ALA A 207 9.34 -26.04 -20.42
N PRO A 208 10.27 -26.92 -20.87
CA PRO A 208 11.35 -27.42 -20.02
C PRO A 208 12.32 -26.32 -19.58
N LEU A 209 12.64 -25.38 -20.48
CA LEU A 209 13.51 -24.23 -20.18
C LEU A 209 12.83 -23.27 -19.20
N ALA A 210 11.55 -22.99 -19.41
CA ALA A 210 10.72 -22.19 -18.51
C ALA A 210 10.62 -22.79 -17.11
N ALA A 211 10.52 -24.12 -17.01
CA ALA A 211 10.47 -24.85 -15.74
C ALA A 211 11.82 -24.82 -14.99
N ARG A 212 12.95 -24.80 -15.71
CA ARG A 212 14.29 -24.65 -15.09
C ARG A 212 14.52 -23.25 -14.51
N LEU A 213 13.91 -22.23 -15.11
CA LEU A 213 13.94 -20.84 -14.64
C LEU A 213 12.91 -20.58 -13.52
N HIS A 214 11.99 -21.52 -13.27
CA HIS A 214 10.99 -21.44 -12.23
C HIS A 214 11.39 -22.34 -11.06
N PRO A 215 11.72 -21.82 -9.86
CA PRO A 215 11.80 -22.67 -8.68
C PRO A 215 10.39 -23.19 -8.37
N ALA A 216 10.19 -24.50 -8.53
CA ALA A 216 9.10 -25.32 -7.99
C ALA A 216 7.70 -24.68 -7.87
N ALA A 217 6.90 -24.72 -8.95
CA ALA A 217 5.44 -24.60 -8.89
C ALA A 217 4.72 -25.96 -8.98
N ALA A 218 5.32 -27.03 -8.45
CA ALA A 218 4.57 -28.22 -8.07
C ALA A 218 4.12 -28.02 -6.62
N ARG A 219 2.88 -27.56 -6.43
CA ARG A 219 2.26 -27.51 -5.11
C ARG A 219 1.54 -28.83 -4.87
N PRO A 220 1.92 -29.64 -3.86
CA PRO A 220 1.03 -30.67 -3.36
C PRO A 220 -0.17 -29.98 -2.71
N ALA A 221 -1.37 -30.52 -2.90
CA ALA A 221 -2.55 -30.10 -2.15
C ALA A 221 -2.25 -30.21 -0.64
N PRO A 222 -2.59 -29.21 0.18
CA PRO A 222 -2.45 -29.35 1.62
C PRO A 222 -3.33 -30.54 2.07
N PRO A 223 -2.81 -31.46 2.91
CA PRO A 223 -3.59 -32.59 3.37
C PRO A 223 -4.82 -32.09 4.13
N ALA A 224 -5.99 -32.56 3.70
CA ALA A 224 -7.26 -32.24 4.33
C ALA A 224 -7.22 -32.60 5.82
N GLY A 225 -7.50 -31.63 6.69
CA GLY A 225 -7.64 -31.84 8.13
C GLY A 225 -6.35 -31.77 8.96
N ALA A 226 -5.24 -31.23 8.44
CA ALA A 226 -4.05 -31.04 9.25
C ALA A 226 -4.26 -29.94 10.32
N PRO A 227 -3.98 -30.20 11.61
CA PRO A 227 -3.99 -29.16 12.65
C PRO A 227 -2.94 -28.09 12.34
N VAL A 228 -3.21 -26.85 12.74
CA VAL A 228 -2.33 -25.68 12.60
C VAL A 228 -0.96 -25.98 13.16
N ALA A 229 0.08 -26.00 12.32
CA ALA A 229 1.43 -26.21 12.84
C ALA A 229 2.56 -25.58 11.95
N TRP A 230 2.89 -24.30 12.08
CA TRP A 230 4.07 -23.84 12.88
C TRP A 230 4.54 -22.40 12.59
N VAL A 231 5.20 -21.87 13.62
CA VAL A 231 5.86 -20.56 13.82
C VAL A 231 4.93 -19.41 14.16
N ARG A 232 4.79 -19.17 15.47
CA ARG A 232 4.48 -17.86 16.05
C ARG A 232 5.76 -17.02 15.90
N VAL A 233 5.75 -16.03 15.02
CA VAL A 233 6.66 -14.89 15.18
C VAL A 233 5.81 -13.80 15.81
N GLU A 234 5.91 -13.66 17.13
CA GLU A 234 5.45 -12.44 17.78
C GLU A 234 6.41 -11.36 17.35
N ALA A 235 6.08 -10.61 16.31
CA ALA A 235 6.91 -9.48 15.94
C ALA A 235 6.62 -8.31 16.89
N GLY A 236 6.88 -8.47 18.20
CA GLY A 236 6.84 -7.43 19.23
C GLY A 236 5.66 -6.46 19.15
N TYR A 237 4.51 -6.89 18.65
CA TYR A 237 3.42 -6.01 18.25
C TYR A 237 2.65 -5.62 19.49
N TYR A 238 2.82 -4.37 19.92
CA TYR A 238 2.00 -3.62 20.90
C TYR A 238 0.96 -4.48 21.63
N GLU A 239 1.35 -5.07 22.77
CA GLU A 239 0.40 -5.76 23.65
C GLU A 239 -0.53 -4.74 24.30
N THR A 240 -1.61 -4.39 23.61
CA THR A 240 -2.78 -3.78 24.25
C THR A 240 -4.02 -4.53 23.82
N GLU A 241 -4.81 -4.98 24.80
CA GLU A 241 -6.15 -5.54 24.60
C GLU A 241 -7.07 -4.51 23.95
N ASP A 242 -7.81 -4.98 22.95
CA ASP A 242 -9.02 -4.33 22.41
C ASP A 242 -8.91 -2.87 21.99
N ASP A 243 -7.90 -2.51 21.18
CA ASP A 243 -7.96 -1.26 20.41
C ASP A 243 -8.15 -1.55 18.91
N PRO A 244 -9.29 -1.19 18.32
CA PRO A 244 -9.57 -1.35 16.89
C PRO A 244 -8.61 -0.57 15.98
N ARG A 245 -7.76 0.31 16.53
CA ARG A 245 -6.71 1.06 15.80
C ARG A 245 -5.37 0.34 15.73
N SER A 246 -5.27 -0.91 16.20
CA SER A 246 -4.04 -1.71 16.09
C SER A 246 -3.58 -1.81 14.63
N ALA A 247 -2.27 -1.82 14.38
CA ALA A 247 -1.72 -1.81 13.03
C ALA A 247 -2.01 -3.13 12.31
N TRP A 248 -2.74 -3.09 11.18
CA TRP A 248 -2.91 -4.29 10.35
C TRP A 248 -1.74 -4.34 9.38
N SER A 249 -0.88 -5.35 9.53
CA SER A 249 0.14 -5.65 8.53
C SER A 249 -0.49 -6.37 7.34
N PHE A 250 -0.14 -5.94 6.13
CA PHE A 250 -0.56 -6.57 4.88
C PHE A 250 0.66 -7.21 4.23
N PRO A 251 0.99 -8.47 4.58
CA PRO A 251 2.20 -9.11 4.12
C PRO A 251 2.13 -9.42 2.62
N ARG A 252 3.31 -9.54 2.00
CA ARG A 252 3.48 -10.05 0.64
C ARG A 252 4.53 -11.15 0.66
N ALA A 253 4.44 -12.11 -0.24
CA ALA A 253 5.49 -13.12 -0.41
C ALA A 253 5.94 -13.21 -1.86
N ASP A 254 7.11 -13.81 -2.06
CA ASP A 254 7.71 -14.04 -3.39
C ASP A 254 8.03 -15.52 -3.67
N GLY A 255 7.22 -16.43 -3.13
CA GLY A 255 7.44 -17.86 -3.21
C GLY A 255 8.24 -18.42 -2.03
N SER A 256 9.37 -17.77 -1.71
CA SER A 256 10.30 -18.27 -0.68
C SER A 256 10.38 -17.40 0.56
N ARG A 257 10.10 -16.09 0.44
CA ARG A 257 10.20 -15.12 1.53
C ARG A 257 8.87 -14.43 1.76
N LEU A 258 8.58 -14.13 3.01
CA LEU A 258 7.46 -13.30 3.46
C LEU A 258 7.99 -11.94 3.90
N TYR A 259 7.40 -10.87 3.41
CA TYR A 259 7.69 -9.49 3.78
C TYR A 259 6.53 -8.91 4.56
N LEU A 260 6.83 -8.25 5.67
CA LEU A 260 5.86 -7.57 6.51
C LEU A 260 6.53 -6.41 7.25
N HIS A 261 5.72 -5.48 7.74
CA HIS A 261 6.20 -4.44 8.62
C HIS A 261 5.16 -4.06 9.67
N ASP A 262 5.65 -3.51 10.77
CA ASP A 262 4.85 -3.06 11.91
C ASP A 262 4.81 -1.53 12.03
N GLY A 263 5.34 -0.81 11.04
CA GLY A 263 5.47 0.64 11.03
C GLY A 263 6.68 1.18 11.81
N SER A 264 7.28 0.38 12.69
CA SER A 264 8.57 0.63 13.35
C SER A 264 9.72 -0.10 12.66
N HIS A 265 9.50 -1.34 12.21
CA HIS A 265 10.44 -2.23 11.57
C HIS A 265 9.79 -2.97 10.42
N ALA A 266 10.56 -3.19 9.36
CA ALA A 266 10.25 -4.12 8.29
C ALA A 266 11.09 -5.38 8.45
N GLN A 267 10.53 -6.51 8.06
CA GLN A 267 11.15 -7.82 8.22
C GLN A 267 10.90 -8.67 6.97
N ALA A 268 11.89 -9.47 6.61
CA ALA A 268 11.70 -10.63 5.74
C ALA A 268 11.88 -11.91 6.54
N LEU A 269 10.97 -12.84 6.35
CA LEU A 269 11.01 -14.17 6.92
C LEU A 269 11.18 -15.20 5.81
N ASP A 270 11.95 -16.25 6.08
CA ASP A 270 11.95 -17.45 5.26
C ASP A 270 10.60 -18.18 5.44
N LEU A 271 9.88 -18.38 4.34
CA LEU A 271 8.51 -18.91 4.36
C LEU A 271 8.47 -20.39 4.77
N GLU A 272 9.59 -21.12 4.70
CA GLU A 272 9.65 -22.54 5.06
C GLU A 272 9.92 -22.74 6.55
N THR A 273 10.82 -21.94 7.09
CA THR A 273 11.40 -22.12 8.42
C THR A 273 10.92 -21.08 9.43
N GLY A 274 10.30 -20.00 8.94
CA GLY A 274 9.89 -18.84 9.72
C GLY A 274 11.07 -18.05 10.31
N ARG A 275 12.31 -18.31 9.86
CA ARG A 275 13.49 -17.57 10.31
C ARG A 275 13.50 -16.17 9.75
N VAL A 276 13.87 -15.21 10.57
CA VAL A 276 14.15 -13.84 10.16
C VAL A 276 15.39 -13.84 9.27
N LEU A 277 15.22 -13.34 8.04
CA LEU A 277 16.29 -13.16 7.06
C LEU A 277 16.94 -11.79 7.18
N TRP A 278 16.13 -10.78 7.50
CA TRP A 278 16.59 -9.45 7.87
C TRP A 278 15.49 -8.71 8.61
N ARG A 279 15.88 -7.74 9.43
CA ARG A 279 15.00 -6.84 10.18
C ARG A 279 15.59 -5.44 10.19
N THR A 280 14.84 -4.48 9.67
CA THR A 280 15.33 -3.12 9.44
C THR A 280 14.41 -2.10 10.11
N PRO A 281 14.94 -1.18 10.95
CA PRO A 281 14.16 -0.09 11.49
C PRO A 281 13.70 0.87 10.37
N LEU A 282 12.43 1.24 10.38
CA LEU A 282 11.80 2.11 9.39
C LEU A 282 11.85 3.59 9.78
N ARG A 283 12.13 3.92 11.04
CA ARG A 283 12.18 5.29 11.58
C ARG A 283 13.58 5.59 12.12
N GLU A 284 13.98 6.85 12.03
CA GLU A 284 15.20 7.34 12.68
C GLU A 284 14.88 7.70 14.14
N GLY A 285 15.66 7.15 15.07
CA GLY A 285 15.44 7.28 16.52
C GLY A 285 14.89 6.02 17.18
N GLU A 286 15.23 5.81 18.45
CA GLU A 286 14.83 4.64 19.27
C GLU A 286 13.34 4.65 19.71
N GLY A 287 12.52 5.53 19.15
CA GLY A 287 11.11 5.65 19.53
C GLY A 287 10.23 4.57 18.92
N PHE A 288 9.75 3.65 19.76
CA PHE A 288 8.61 2.77 19.45
C PHE A 288 7.32 3.60 19.39
N LEU A 289 7.10 4.34 18.30
CA LEU A 289 5.85 5.04 18.07
C LEU A 289 4.82 4.06 17.47
N ARG A 290 3.69 3.94 18.16
CA ARG A 290 2.56 3.12 17.70
C ARG A 290 2.06 3.62 16.34
N PRO A 291 2.01 2.76 15.30
CA PRO A 291 1.33 3.07 14.05
C PRO A 291 -0.08 3.59 14.29
N ALA A 292 -0.39 4.77 13.76
CA ALA A 292 -1.77 5.20 13.58
C ALA A 292 -2.25 4.71 12.20
N GLY A 293 -2.50 3.41 12.05
CA GLY A 293 -3.17 2.85 10.87
C GLY A 293 -2.51 1.65 10.20
N HIS A 294 -2.90 1.42 8.95
CA HIS A 294 -2.59 0.23 8.15
C HIS A 294 -1.13 0.19 7.65
N CYS A 295 -0.43 -0.91 7.96
CA CYS A 295 0.94 -1.19 7.50
C CYS A 295 0.90 -1.91 6.14
N ARG A 296 0.83 -1.11 5.07
CA ARG A 296 0.70 -1.57 3.69
C ARG A 296 2.08 -1.60 3.02
N LEU A 297 2.35 -2.61 2.22
CA LEU A 297 3.59 -2.67 1.44
C LEU A 297 3.35 -3.11 0.00
N ALA A 298 4.23 -2.62 -0.87
CA ALA A 298 4.32 -3.02 -2.27
C ALA A 298 5.58 -3.87 -2.46
N LEU A 299 5.44 -4.98 -3.17
CA LEU A 299 6.58 -5.84 -3.52
C LEU A 299 6.94 -5.60 -4.98
N ALA A 300 7.97 -4.78 -5.20
CA ALA A 300 8.58 -4.58 -6.50
C ALA A 300 9.74 -5.56 -6.71
N GLU A 301 10.22 -5.66 -7.95
CA GLU A 301 11.22 -6.65 -8.36
C GLU A 301 12.45 -6.69 -7.43
N ARG A 302 13.06 -5.53 -7.16
CA ARG A 302 14.26 -5.41 -6.31
C ARG A 302 14.01 -4.71 -4.98
N ARG A 303 12.76 -4.36 -4.68
CA ARG A 303 12.43 -3.46 -3.57
C ARG A 303 11.18 -3.88 -2.83
N VAL A 304 11.26 -3.76 -1.51
CA VAL A 304 10.09 -3.77 -0.64
C VAL A 304 9.80 -2.30 -0.31
N VAL A 305 8.65 -1.81 -0.74
CA VAL A 305 8.25 -0.43 -0.50
C VAL A 305 7.19 -0.41 0.59
N CYS A 306 7.59 0.03 1.79
CA CYS A 306 6.72 0.13 2.95
C CYS A 306 6.04 1.50 2.97
N LEU A 307 4.71 1.51 3.02
CA LEU A 307 3.93 2.71 3.27
C LEU A 307 3.79 2.89 4.78
N LEU A 308 4.36 3.97 5.29
CA LEU A 308 4.37 4.22 6.72
C LEU A 308 2.96 4.65 7.19
N PRO A 309 2.51 4.15 8.35
CA PRO A 309 1.23 4.50 8.95
C PRO A 309 1.21 5.98 9.37
N GLY A 310 0.03 6.58 9.51
CA GLY A 310 -0.11 7.98 9.94
C GLY A 310 0.44 9.00 8.95
N ASP A 311 0.47 8.66 7.65
CA ASP A 311 0.85 9.58 6.57
C ASP A 311 2.30 10.10 6.65
N GLU A 312 3.19 9.35 7.29
CA GLU A 312 4.61 9.68 7.40
C GLU A 312 5.38 9.55 6.08
N GLY A 313 4.81 8.85 5.09
CA GLY A 313 5.38 8.67 3.77
C GLY A 313 5.74 7.23 3.45
N MET A 314 6.84 7.03 2.71
CA MET A 314 7.24 5.76 2.14
C MET A 314 8.74 5.50 2.36
N VAL A 315 9.08 4.22 2.52
CA VAL A 315 10.45 3.74 2.64
C VAL A 315 10.68 2.61 1.65
N GLY A 316 11.74 2.72 0.84
CA GLY A 316 12.19 1.65 -0.05
C GLY A 316 13.35 0.88 0.58
N LEU A 317 13.18 -0.42 0.72
CA LEU A 317 14.19 -1.35 1.22
C LEU A 317 14.66 -2.26 0.09
N ASP A 318 15.94 -2.60 0.09
CA ASP A 318 16.46 -3.67 -0.74
C ASP A 318 15.84 -5.01 -0.33
N ARG A 319 15.33 -5.76 -1.31
CA ARG A 319 14.54 -6.98 -1.05
C ARG A 319 15.40 -8.10 -0.47
N GLU A 320 16.67 -8.18 -0.84
CA GLU A 320 17.56 -9.25 -0.40
C GLU A 320 18.18 -8.99 0.96
N SER A 321 18.71 -7.78 1.16
CA SER A 321 19.48 -7.41 2.36
C SER A 321 18.65 -6.70 3.43
N GLY A 322 17.45 -6.20 3.08
CA GLY A 322 16.66 -5.33 3.95
C GLY A 322 17.24 -3.92 4.11
N LYS A 323 18.36 -3.60 3.47
CA LYS A 323 19.03 -2.30 3.64
C LYS A 323 18.12 -1.17 3.14
N LEU A 324 18.01 -0.12 3.94
CA LEU A 324 17.27 1.08 3.55
C LEU A 324 17.95 1.75 2.34
N SER A 325 17.19 1.90 1.26
CA SER A 325 17.65 2.46 -0.02
C SER A 325 17.25 3.92 -0.15
N TRP A 326 16.01 4.26 0.20
CA TRP A 326 15.49 5.63 0.14
C TRP A 326 14.30 5.80 1.09
N ARG A 327 14.04 7.06 1.47
CA ARG A 327 12.85 7.49 2.20
C ARG A 327 12.28 8.72 1.49
N ALA A 328 10.95 8.82 1.48
CA ALA A 328 10.26 10.03 1.04
C ALA A 328 9.07 10.27 1.97
N SER A 329 9.02 11.43 2.61
CA SER A 329 7.87 11.86 3.38
C SER A 329 6.66 12.12 2.49
N LEU A 330 5.44 12.06 3.04
CA LEU A 330 4.24 12.43 2.28
C LEU A 330 4.34 13.87 1.74
N THR A 331 4.88 14.80 2.53
CA THR A 331 5.07 16.19 2.10
C THR A 331 5.99 16.29 0.88
N GLU A 332 7.11 15.57 0.87
CA GLU A 332 8.02 15.54 -0.29
C GLU A 332 7.37 14.91 -1.52
N ILE A 333 6.64 13.80 -1.34
CA ILE A 333 5.91 13.14 -2.44
C ILE A 333 4.88 14.10 -3.04
N LYS A 334 4.11 14.78 -2.20
CA LYS A 334 3.11 15.77 -2.63
C LYS A 334 3.73 16.95 -3.36
N GLN A 335 4.81 17.52 -2.83
CA GLN A 335 5.54 18.61 -3.47
C GLN A 335 6.07 18.20 -4.85
N ARG A 336 6.70 17.02 -4.95
CA ARG A 336 7.19 16.48 -6.24
C ARG A 336 6.04 16.13 -7.21
N ALA A 337 4.88 15.76 -6.67
CA ALA A 337 3.66 15.57 -7.44
C ALA A 337 2.94 16.90 -7.77
N GLY A 338 3.42 18.06 -7.33
CA GLY A 338 2.77 19.35 -7.54
C GLY A 338 1.41 19.48 -6.86
N LEU A 339 1.21 18.83 -5.70
CA LEU A 339 -0.02 18.88 -4.92
C LEU A 339 0.20 19.63 -3.60
N GLU A 340 -0.42 20.80 -3.47
CA GLU A 340 -0.25 21.67 -2.29
C GLU A 340 -1.28 21.40 -1.19
N LEU A 341 -2.47 20.89 -1.55
CA LEU A 341 -3.56 20.65 -0.61
C LEU A 341 -3.21 19.57 0.43
N PRO A 342 -3.68 19.67 1.69
CA PRO A 342 -3.57 18.59 2.67
C PRO A 342 -4.22 17.32 2.13
N GLY A 343 -3.74 16.14 2.53
CA GLY A 343 -4.20 14.87 2.00
C GLY A 343 -3.41 13.70 2.55
N HIS A 344 -3.90 12.48 2.31
CA HIS A 344 -3.36 11.23 2.85
C HIS A 344 -3.36 10.11 1.81
N PHE A 345 -2.58 9.05 2.05
CA PHE A 345 -2.56 7.87 1.19
C PHE A 345 -3.71 6.91 1.53
N SER A 346 -4.52 6.59 0.53
CA SER A 346 -5.64 5.66 0.64
C SER A 346 -5.41 4.38 -0.17
N GLY A 347 -6.22 3.35 0.04
CA GLY A 347 -6.15 2.09 -0.72
C GLY A 347 -4.88 1.26 -0.50
N ARG A 348 -4.61 0.31 -1.39
CA ARG A 348 -3.38 -0.51 -1.37
C ARG A 348 -2.41 0.01 -2.44
N PRO A 349 -1.08 0.00 -2.19
CA PRO A 349 -0.11 0.20 -3.25
C PRO A 349 -0.17 -0.97 -4.24
N GLU A 350 -0.21 -0.65 -5.52
CA GLU A 350 -0.12 -1.62 -6.61
C GLU A 350 1.17 -1.40 -7.40
N VAL A 351 1.81 -2.47 -7.85
CA VAL A 351 3.06 -2.38 -8.61
C VAL A 351 2.78 -2.64 -10.08
N VAL A 352 3.18 -1.70 -10.94
CA VAL A 352 3.06 -1.84 -12.40
C VAL A 352 4.24 -1.17 -13.08
N GLY A 353 4.89 -1.86 -14.03
CA GLY A 353 5.98 -1.27 -14.83
C GLY A 353 7.12 -0.64 -14.01
N GLY A 354 7.49 -1.22 -12.87
CA GLY A 354 8.52 -0.70 -11.97
C GLY A 354 8.10 0.50 -11.10
N VAL A 355 6.83 0.89 -11.16
CA VAL A 355 6.22 1.98 -10.38
C VAL A 355 5.33 1.40 -9.30
N VAL A 356 5.43 1.96 -8.09
CA VAL A 356 4.46 1.78 -7.01
C VAL A 356 3.39 2.85 -7.15
N ALA A 357 2.21 2.45 -7.59
CA ALA A 357 1.05 3.31 -7.75
C ALA A 357 0.18 3.29 -6.50
N LEU A 358 -0.26 4.47 -6.06
CA LEU A 358 -1.03 4.69 -4.83
C LEU A 358 -2.12 5.73 -5.07
N THR A 359 -3.24 5.61 -4.36
CA THR A 359 -4.26 6.65 -4.35
C THR A 359 -3.99 7.66 -3.24
N LEU A 360 -4.17 8.93 -3.56
CA LEU A 360 -4.02 10.06 -2.63
C LEU A 360 -5.33 10.84 -2.61
N VAL A 361 -5.89 11.03 -1.41
CA VAL A 361 -7.15 11.75 -1.20
C VAL A 361 -6.85 13.08 -0.51
N THR A 362 -7.39 14.18 -1.02
CA THR A 362 -7.20 15.49 -0.38
C THR A 362 -8.18 15.71 0.79
N GLU A 363 -7.70 16.43 1.79
CA GLU A 363 -8.45 16.85 2.97
C GLU A 363 -8.99 18.28 2.82
N HIS A 364 -9.53 18.57 1.64
CA HIS A 364 -10.19 19.82 1.30
C HIS A 364 -11.70 19.61 1.09
N GLU A 365 -12.46 20.70 0.98
CA GLU A 365 -13.92 20.68 0.78
C GLU A 365 -14.32 19.89 -0.48
N ASP A 366 -13.50 19.96 -1.53
CA ASP A 366 -13.72 19.32 -2.84
C ASP A 366 -13.26 17.85 -2.93
N ARG A 367 -12.65 17.29 -1.88
CA ARG A 367 -12.24 15.87 -1.77
C ARG A 367 -11.74 15.24 -3.09
N GLU A 368 -10.55 15.63 -3.50
CA GLU A 368 -9.93 15.17 -4.75
C GLU A 368 -9.32 13.78 -4.59
N VAL A 369 -9.51 12.92 -5.62
CA VAL A 369 -8.86 11.62 -5.73
C VAL A 369 -7.80 11.69 -6.82
N HIS A 370 -6.56 11.46 -6.42
CA HIS A 370 -5.39 11.38 -7.29
C HIS A 370 -4.81 9.98 -7.28
N VAL A 371 -4.11 9.61 -8.36
CA VAL A 371 -3.22 8.44 -8.40
C VAL A 371 -1.79 8.93 -8.61
N VAL A 372 -0.88 8.52 -7.73
CA VAL A 372 0.53 8.89 -7.77
C VAL A 372 1.36 7.65 -8.08
N GLY A 373 2.26 7.78 -9.06
CA GLY A 373 3.23 6.75 -9.41
C GLY A 373 4.61 7.11 -8.88
N VAL A 374 5.11 6.31 -7.95
CA VAL A 374 6.45 6.45 -7.36
C VAL A 374 7.38 5.38 -7.93
N ASP A 375 8.54 5.78 -8.43
CA ASP A 375 9.60 4.88 -8.85
C ASP A 375 10.04 3.96 -7.70
N ALA A 376 9.92 2.64 -7.88
CA ALA A 376 10.20 1.71 -6.79
C ALA A 376 11.68 1.72 -6.34
N LEU A 377 12.61 2.01 -7.25
CA LEU A 377 14.05 1.95 -7.01
C LEU A 377 14.60 3.20 -6.32
N THR A 378 14.06 4.37 -6.66
CA THR A 378 14.59 5.68 -6.28
C THR A 378 13.67 6.47 -5.34
N GLY A 379 12.38 6.13 -5.27
CA GLY A 379 11.38 6.90 -4.54
C GLY A 379 10.99 8.22 -5.21
N ALA A 380 11.42 8.46 -6.44
CA ALA A 380 11.04 9.64 -7.20
C ALA A 380 9.60 9.54 -7.70
N VAL A 381 8.84 10.63 -7.62
CA VAL A 381 7.52 10.70 -8.26
C VAL A 381 7.72 10.76 -9.76
N ARG A 382 7.20 9.77 -10.50
CA ARG A 382 7.25 9.75 -11.97
C ARG A 382 6.08 10.50 -12.58
N TRP A 383 4.90 10.35 -11.99
CA TRP A 383 3.67 10.94 -12.49
C TRP A 383 2.62 11.08 -11.38
N ARG A 384 1.68 12.01 -11.59
CA ARG A 384 0.48 12.19 -10.77
C ARG A 384 -0.70 12.45 -11.70
N VAL A 385 -1.80 11.76 -11.45
CA VAL A 385 -3.04 11.88 -12.20
C VAL A 385 -4.16 12.34 -11.28
N PHE A 386 -4.82 13.44 -11.64
CA PHE A 386 -6.11 13.79 -11.05
C PHE A 386 -7.21 12.98 -11.72
N VAL A 387 -8.02 12.26 -10.94
CA VAL A 387 -9.06 11.37 -11.49
C VAL A 387 -10.44 12.02 -11.41
N ALA A 388 -10.84 12.44 -10.21
CA ALA A 388 -12.15 13.05 -9.96
C ALA A 388 -12.13 13.80 -8.62
N SER A 389 -13.06 14.74 -8.45
CA SER A 389 -13.31 15.41 -7.16
C SER A 389 -14.82 15.55 -6.92
N GLN A 390 -15.20 15.73 -5.65
CA GLN A 390 -16.59 15.97 -5.29
C GLN A 390 -16.69 16.87 -4.07
N THR A 391 -17.45 17.96 -4.18
CA THR A 391 -17.66 18.89 -3.06
C THR A 391 -18.61 18.30 -2.01
N GLY A 392 -18.12 18.27 -0.76
CA GLY A 392 -18.87 17.80 0.42
C GLY A 392 -19.08 16.28 0.49
N GLY A 393 -19.74 15.83 1.56
CA GLY A 393 -20.00 14.41 1.82
C GLY A 393 -18.90 13.69 2.60
N ALA A 394 -19.08 12.38 2.82
CA ALA A 394 -18.09 11.56 3.53
C ALA A 394 -16.78 11.44 2.72
N PRO A 395 -15.62 11.22 3.36
CA PRO A 395 -14.36 10.96 2.65
C PRO A 395 -14.51 9.78 1.67
N PRO A 396 -13.99 9.86 0.44
CA PRO A 396 -14.00 8.74 -0.48
C PRO A 396 -13.08 7.61 0.01
N LEU A 397 -13.44 6.37 -0.31
CA LEU A 397 -12.60 5.19 -0.12
C LEU A 397 -12.16 4.67 -1.49
N PRO A 398 -11.12 5.26 -2.11
CA PRO A 398 -10.65 4.78 -3.39
C PRO A 398 -9.94 3.43 -3.26
N TYR A 399 -10.07 2.61 -4.30
CA TYR A 399 -9.43 1.31 -4.40
C TYR A 399 -8.70 1.20 -5.73
N LEU A 400 -7.41 0.85 -5.66
CA LEU A 400 -6.58 0.60 -6.82
C LEU A 400 -6.43 -0.90 -7.02
N SER A 401 -6.57 -1.36 -8.26
CA SER A 401 -6.36 -2.75 -8.66
C SER A 401 -5.50 -2.78 -9.91
N GLN A 402 -4.65 -3.79 -10.03
CA GLN A 402 -3.78 -4.00 -11.18
C GLN A 402 -4.13 -5.32 -11.87
N GLY A 403 -4.03 -5.32 -13.19
CA GLY A 403 -4.10 -6.54 -13.99
C GLY A 403 -3.97 -6.25 -15.47
N GLU A 404 -3.47 -7.22 -16.22
CA GLU A 404 -3.30 -7.12 -17.69
C GLU A 404 -2.54 -5.85 -18.12
N GLY A 405 -1.52 -5.48 -17.34
CA GLY A 405 -0.66 -4.33 -17.63
C GLY A 405 -1.32 -2.97 -17.42
N ARG A 406 -2.47 -2.90 -16.74
CA ARG A 406 -3.21 -1.65 -16.47
C ARG A 406 -3.50 -1.49 -14.98
N LEU A 407 -3.69 -0.25 -14.58
CA LEU A 407 -4.24 0.12 -13.27
C LEU A 407 -5.71 0.47 -13.44
N VAL A 408 -6.54 0.07 -12.48
CA VAL A 408 -7.94 0.45 -12.39
C VAL A 408 -8.20 1.08 -11.03
N CYS A 409 -8.59 2.35 -11.05
CA CYS A 409 -8.87 3.16 -9.88
C CYS A 409 -10.39 3.34 -9.73
N VAL A 410 -10.96 2.70 -8.70
CA VAL A 410 -12.33 2.98 -8.23
C VAL A 410 -12.24 4.16 -7.28
N THR A 411 -12.87 5.30 -7.58
CA THR A 411 -12.65 6.53 -6.79
C THR A 411 -13.45 6.58 -5.49
N GLY A 412 -14.61 5.91 -5.43
CA GLY A 412 -15.56 6.10 -4.32
C GLY A 412 -16.35 7.41 -4.43
N LEU A 413 -16.33 8.06 -5.59
CA LEU A 413 -17.03 9.31 -5.92
C LEU A 413 -18.02 9.15 -7.08
N GLY A 414 -18.31 7.92 -7.54
CA GLY A 414 -19.10 7.68 -8.75
C GLY A 414 -18.29 7.64 -10.06
N ALA A 415 -16.96 7.54 -9.99
CA ALA A 415 -16.09 7.45 -11.16
C ALA A 415 -15.11 6.26 -11.09
N LEU A 416 -14.88 5.63 -12.23
CA LEU A 416 -13.92 4.54 -12.42
C LEU A 416 -12.95 4.94 -13.53
N ALA A 417 -11.65 4.81 -13.27
CA ALA A 417 -10.61 5.15 -14.25
C ALA A 417 -9.71 3.96 -14.53
N ALA A 418 -9.36 3.73 -15.79
CA ALA A 418 -8.24 2.87 -16.17
C ALA A 418 -7.03 3.72 -16.57
N LEU A 419 -5.85 3.35 -16.06
CA LEU A 419 -4.60 4.03 -16.32
C LEU A 419 -3.55 3.08 -16.92
N SER A 420 -2.68 3.63 -17.75
CA SER A 420 -1.47 2.96 -18.19
C SER A 420 -0.42 2.89 -17.05
N PRO A 421 0.62 2.03 -17.17
CA PRO A 421 1.75 2.03 -16.23
C PRO A 421 2.47 3.39 -16.12
N GLN A 422 2.35 4.23 -17.16
CA GLN A 422 2.95 5.55 -17.24
C GLN A 422 2.04 6.65 -16.65
N GLY A 423 0.90 6.29 -16.08
CA GLY A 423 -0.04 7.26 -15.50
C GLY A 423 -0.88 7.99 -16.54
N GLU A 424 -1.07 7.45 -17.74
CA GLU A 424 -2.00 8.04 -18.70
C GLU A 424 -3.40 7.49 -18.46
N ILE A 425 -4.41 8.35 -18.34
CA ILE A 425 -5.80 7.92 -18.31
C ILE A 425 -6.19 7.35 -19.69
N LEU A 426 -6.52 6.06 -19.70
CA LEU A 426 -6.98 5.34 -20.88
C LEU A 426 -8.47 5.59 -21.12
N TRP A 427 -9.25 5.56 -20.04
CA TRP A 427 -10.65 5.95 -20.00
C TRP A 427 -11.11 6.19 -18.56
N VAL A 428 -12.16 6.98 -18.42
CA VAL A 428 -12.94 7.18 -17.19
C VAL A 428 -14.40 6.91 -17.53
N VAL A 429 -15.12 6.23 -16.63
CA VAL A 429 -16.57 6.03 -16.75
C VAL A 429 -17.24 6.37 -15.44
N ARG A 430 -18.51 6.76 -15.52
CA ARG A 430 -19.34 6.96 -14.34
C ARG A 430 -20.05 5.67 -13.97
N TYR A 431 -20.20 5.45 -12.67
CA TYR A 431 -21.08 4.41 -12.13
C TYR A 431 -22.14 5.05 -11.24
N PRO A 432 -23.33 4.44 -11.09
CA PRO A 432 -24.38 4.95 -10.21
C PRO A 432 -23.88 4.99 -8.77
N SER A 433 -23.76 6.19 -8.20
CA SER A 433 -23.31 6.39 -6.81
C SER A 433 -24.49 6.75 -5.92
N GLN A 434 -24.47 6.27 -4.68
CA GLN A 434 -25.37 6.74 -3.63
C GLN A 434 -25.16 8.23 -3.33
N ARG A 435 -24.00 8.79 -3.73
CA ARG A 435 -23.68 10.21 -3.61
C ARG A 435 -24.44 11.08 -4.62
N ASP A 436 -25.04 10.48 -5.66
CA ASP A 436 -25.80 11.19 -6.69
C ASP A 436 -27.20 11.65 -6.19
N VAL A 437 -27.71 11.08 -5.09
CA VAL A 437 -29.08 11.35 -4.60
C VAL A 437 -29.16 12.64 -3.76
N ARG A 438 -30.12 13.52 -4.09
CA ARG A 438 -30.48 14.70 -3.28
C ARG A 438 -30.85 14.29 -1.84
N ARG A 439 -30.27 14.94 -0.83
CA ARG A 439 -30.98 15.06 0.47
C ARG A 439 -32.29 15.80 0.18
N GLN A 440 -33.45 15.22 0.53
CA GLN A 440 -34.74 15.91 0.43
C GLN A 440 -34.64 17.28 1.14
N PRO A 441 -35.32 18.33 0.64
CA PRO A 441 -35.48 19.54 1.41
C PRO A 441 -36.13 19.15 2.74
N GLN A 442 -35.42 19.37 3.84
CA GLN A 442 -36.08 19.37 5.13
C GLN A 442 -37.23 20.38 5.06
N GLY A 443 -38.37 20.06 5.66
CA GLY A 443 -39.57 20.90 5.65
C GLY A 443 -39.31 22.35 6.11
N PRO A 444 -40.34 23.19 6.21
CA PRO A 444 -40.22 24.66 6.33
C PRO A 444 -39.48 25.18 7.58
N PHE A 445 -38.97 24.30 8.45
CA PHE A 445 -38.15 24.65 9.60
C PHE A 445 -36.71 24.18 9.39
N PRO A 446 -35.72 25.09 9.27
CA PRO A 446 -34.31 24.71 9.32
C PRO A 446 -34.05 24.14 10.72
N GLN A 447 -33.70 22.85 10.80
CA GLN A 447 -33.15 22.30 12.03
C GLN A 447 -31.75 22.93 12.22
N LEU A 448 -31.68 23.95 13.08
CA LEU A 448 -30.44 24.46 13.65
C LEU A 448 -29.86 23.42 14.62
N GLY A 449 -29.35 22.33 14.07
CA GLY A 449 -28.53 21.35 14.77
C GLY A 449 -27.27 21.08 13.96
N PRO A 450 -26.12 20.79 14.57
CA PRO A 450 -24.93 20.39 13.84
C PRO A 450 -25.30 19.20 12.94
N GLU A 451 -25.01 19.32 11.64
CA GLU A 451 -25.25 18.26 10.68
C GLU A 451 -24.66 16.95 11.22
N GLN A 452 -25.48 15.92 11.37
CA GLN A 452 -24.93 14.59 11.64
C GLN A 452 -24.18 14.15 10.37
N PRO A 453 -22.84 13.95 10.43
CA PRO A 453 -22.11 13.40 9.32
C PRO A 453 -22.70 12.03 9.00
N ALA A 454 -22.84 11.73 7.71
CA ALA A 454 -23.11 10.35 7.30
C ALA A 454 -22.05 9.46 7.98
N GLY A 455 -22.51 8.40 8.65
CA GLY A 455 -21.61 7.45 9.29
C GLY A 455 -20.54 6.93 8.32
N PRO A 456 -19.43 6.37 8.82
CA PRO A 456 -18.38 5.84 7.95
C PRO A 456 -18.98 4.87 6.94
N PRO A 457 -18.48 4.85 5.69
CA PRO A 457 -18.99 3.97 4.65
C PRO A 457 -19.07 2.52 5.16
N GLU A 458 -20.25 1.91 5.02
CA GLU A 458 -20.53 0.56 5.55
C GLU A 458 -19.73 -0.57 4.85
N ARG A 459 -18.82 -0.26 3.90
CA ARG A 459 -18.23 -1.23 2.95
C ARG A 459 -16.76 -0.95 2.62
N ASP A 460 -15.97 -2.03 2.57
CA ASP A 460 -14.65 -2.07 1.94
C ASP A 460 -14.82 -2.20 0.40
N PRO A 461 -14.28 -1.28 -0.42
CA PRO A 461 -14.33 -1.41 -1.88
C PRO A 461 -13.50 -2.62 -2.37
N SER A 462 -13.88 -3.19 -3.51
CA SER A 462 -13.11 -4.27 -4.15
C SER A 462 -13.11 -4.16 -5.67
N ALA A 463 -11.99 -4.50 -6.29
CA ALA A 463 -11.85 -4.55 -7.74
C ALA A 463 -10.89 -5.64 -8.19
N LEU A 464 -11.22 -6.30 -9.30
CA LEU A 464 -10.43 -7.37 -9.91
C LEU A 464 -10.38 -7.18 -11.42
N VAL A 465 -9.17 -7.11 -11.97
CA VAL A 465 -8.94 -7.04 -13.42
C VAL A 465 -8.57 -8.43 -13.94
N ARG A 466 -9.42 -9.00 -14.81
CA ARG A 466 -9.18 -10.31 -15.42
C ARG A 466 -10.03 -10.55 -16.67
N ARG A 467 -9.43 -11.24 -17.64
CA ARG A 467 -10.01 -11.61 -18.94
C ARG A 467 -10.56 -10.42 -19.71
N GLY A 468 -9.82 -9.31 -19.73
CA GLY A 468 -10.22 -8.09 -20.42
C GLY A 468 -11.38 -7.35 -19.76
N PHE A 469 -11.71 -7.66 -18.50
CA PHE A 469 -12.72 -6.96 -17.71
C PHE A 469 -12.17 -6.46 -16.39
N ALA A 470 -12.61 -5.27 -15.99
CA ALA A 470 -12.50 -4.73 -14.64
C ALA A 470 -13.83 -4.98 -13.91
N TRP A 471 -13.83 -5.95 -13.00
CA TRP A 471 -14.94 -6.21 -12.10
C TRP A 471 -14.78 -5.36 -10.86
N VAL A 472 -15.79 -4.55 -10.54
CA VAL A 472 -15.72 -3.58 -9.44
C VAL A 472 -16.97 -3.63 -8.57
N ALA A 473 -16.75 -3.52 -7.26
CA ALA A 473 -17.78 -3.28 -6.25
C ALA A 473 -17.36 -2.04 -5.45
N PRO A 474 -17.80 -0.84 -5.89
CA PRO A 474 -17.48 0.41 -5.21
C PRO A 474 -18.13 0.50 -3.83
N ALA A 475 -17.46 1.17 -2.89
CA ALA A 475 -17.99 1.35 -1.53
C ALA A 475 -19.25 2.25 -1.50
N ASP A 476 -19.39 3.15 -2.47
CA ASP A 476 -20.46 4.13 -2.60
C ASP A 476 -21.56 3.73 -3.60
N ALA A 477 -21.57 2.48 -4.11
CA ALA A 477 -22.57 1.99 -5.06
C ALA A 477 -23.20 0.68 -4.59
N LYS A 478 -24.46 0.44 -4.98
CA LYS A 478 -25.11 -0.89 -4.81
C LYS A 478 -24.82 -1.73 -6.05
N GLY A 479 -24.32 -2.94 -5.87
CA GLY A 479 -24.08 -3.88 -6.96
C GLY A 479 -22.62 -4.09 -7.35
N VAL A 480 -22.44 -5.07 -8.24
CA VAL A 480 -21.16 -5.40 -8.88
C VAL A 480 -21.25 -5.06 -10.36
N PHE A 481 -20.21 -4.41 -10.89
CA PHE A 481 -20.15 -3.91 -12.26
C PHE A 481 -18.99 -4.58 -12.99
N ALA A 482 -19.18 -4.90 -14.26
CA ALA A 482 -18.15 -5.43 -15.14
C ALA A 482 -17.92 -4.43 -16.28
N TYR A 483 -16.75 -3.78 -16.30
CA TYR A 483 -16.37 -2.85 -17.35
C TYR A 483 -15.34 -3.49 -18.28
N ARG A 484 -15.49 -3.34 -19.59
CA ARG A 484 -14.46 -3.79 -20.54
C ARG A 484 -13.20 -2.99 -20.32
N LEU A 485 -12.09 -3.69 -20.13
CA LEU A 485 -10.81 -3.08 -19.86
C LEU A 485 -10.32 -2.23 -21.03
N GLY A 486 -10.67 -2.62 -22.27
CA GLY A 486 -10.26 -1.95 -23.50
C GLY A 486 -10.78 -0.51 -23.64
N ASP A 487 -12.08 -0.31 -23.44
CA ASP A 487 -12.80 0.92 -23.79
C ASP A 487 -13.60 1.55 -22.63
N GLY A 488 -13.71 0.85 -21.50
CA GLY A 488 -14.49 1.27 -20.34
C GLY A 488 -15.98 0.99 -20.46
N SER A 489 -16.46 0.40 -21.56
CA SER A 489 -17.89 0.14 -21.74
C SER A 489 -18.44 -0.85 -20.71
N LEU A 490 -19.68 -0.65 -20.28
CA LEU A 490 -20.34 -1.54 -19.33
C LEU A 490 -20.66 -2.87 -20.02
N GLY A 491 -20.00 -3.94 -19.56
CA GLY A 491 -20.23 -5.32 -20.01
C GLY A 491 -21.29 -6.07 -19.23
N GLY A 492 -21.65 -5.59 -18.03
CA GLY A 492 -22.71 -6.15 -17.19
C GLY A 492 -22.81 -5.45 -15.84
N ARG A 493 -24.00 -5.42 -15.25
CA ARG A 493 -24.28 -4.86 -13.92
C ARG A 493 -25.21 -5.78 -13.14
N ILE A 494 -24.89 -5.99 -11.87
CA ILE A 494 -25.73 -6.79 -10.96
C ILE A 494 -26.08 -5.97 -9.72
N ASP A 495 -27.32 -5.47 -9.68
CA ASP A 495 -27.83 -4.63 -8.59
C ASP A 495 -28.28 -5.43 -7.36
N ARG A 496 -28.49 -6.75 -7.50
CA ARG A 496 -28.97 -7.63 -6.42
C ARG A 496 -27.93 -7.88 -5.32
N VAL A 497 -26.66 -7.61 -5.60
CA VAL A 497 -25.56 -7.79 -4.67
C VAL A 497 -25.36 -6.46 -3.96
N GLU A 498 -26.20 -6.17 -2.97
CA GLU A 498 -26.19 -4.87 -2.33
C GLU A 498 -24.81 -4.60 -1.72
N ARG A 499 -24.28 -5.42 -0.81
CA ARG A 499 -23.00 -5.26 -0.07
C ARG A 499 -21.89 -6.21 -0.58
N GLY A 500 -21.84 -6.47 -1.87
CA GLY A 500 -20.94 -7.43 -2.49
C GLY A 500 -19.46 -7.13 -2.31
N ARG A 501 -18.70 -8.08 -1.75
CA ARG A 501 -17.24 -8.09 -1.82
C ARG A 501 -16.77 -9.10 -2.86
N ILE A 502 -16.02 -8.65 -3.87
CA ILE A 502 -15.41 -9.57 -4.83
C ILE A 502 -14.35 -10.39 -4.08
N LEU A 503 -14.53 -11.71 -4.09
CA LEU A 503 -13.55 -12.66 -3.58
C LEU A 503 -12.51 -12.90 -4.67
N GLY A 504 -12.94 -13.42 -5.82
CA GLY A 504 -12.05 -13.91 -6.86
C GLY A 504 -12.74 -14.11 -8.20
N ALA A 505 -12.00 -14.62 -9.18
CA ALA A 505 -12.54 -14.92 -10.51
C ALA A 505 -12.59 -16.42 -10.78
N SER A 506 -13.68 -16.85 -11.43
CA SER A 506 -13.93 -18.20 -11.92
C SER A 506 -13.87 -18.27 -13.45
N ALA A 507 -14.12 -19.46 -14.01
CA ALA A 507 -14.23 -19.66 -15.45
C ALA A 507 -15.40 -18.89 -16.09
N GLU A 508 -16.45 -18.60 -15.34
CA GLU A 508 -17.68 -17.99 -15.87
C GLU A 508 -17.86 -16.50 -15.47
N GLY A 509 -17.06 -15.99 -14.54
CA GLY A 509 -17.19 -14.62 -14.05
C GLY A 509 -16.38 -14.37 -12.78
N VAL A 510 -17.01 -13.76 -11.77
CA VAL A 510 -16.42 -13.54 -10.44
C VAL A 510 -17.28 -14.13 -9.34
N LEU A 511 -16.65 -14.47 -8.21
CA LEU A 511 -17.36 -14.80 -6.98
C LEU A 511 -17.40 -13.56 -6.10
N ALA A 512 -18.61 -13.22 -5.65
CA ALA A 512 -18.86 -12.15 -4.72
C ALA A 512 -19.49 -12.68 -3.44
N LEU A 513 -19.21 -12.02 -2.32
CA LEU A 513 -19.79 -12.33 -1.01
C LEU A 513 -20.81 -11.24 -0.64
N GLU A 514 -22.05 -11.65 -0.38
CA GLU A 514 -23.14 -10.82 0.14
C GLU A 514 -23.46 -11.28 1.57
N GLY A 515 -22.92 -10.58 2.57
CA GLY A 515 -22.96 -11.04 3.97
C GLY A 515 -22.18 -12.34 4.14
N VAL A 516 -22.90 -13.47 4.27
CA VAL A 516 -22.30 -14.83 4.26
C VAL A 516 -22.59 -15.60 2.98
N GLN A 517 -23.44 -15.08 2.10
CA GLN A 517 -23.85 -15.78 0.87
C GLN A 517 -22.79 -15.61 -0.22
N ILE A 518 -22.36 -16.73 -0.81
CA ILE A 518 -21.43 -16.77 -1.93
C ILE A 518 -22.24 -16.80 -3.22
N LEU A 519 -21.99 -15.80 -4.07
CA LEU A 519 -22.66 -15.62 -5.35
C LEU A 519 -21.66 -15.75 -6.49
N ARG A 520 -22.03 -16.48 -7.54
CA ARG A 520 -21.40 -16.34 -8.86
C ARG A 520 -22.03 -15.16 -9.55
N VAL A 521 -21.21 -14.24 -10.01
CA VAL A 521 -21.59 -13.05 -10.73
C VAL A 521 -21.00 -13.15 -12.13
N THR A 522 -21.87 -13.33 -13.11
CA THR A 522 -21.51 -13.32 -14.54
C THR A 522 -22.04 -12.03 -15.17
N ARG A 523 -21.87 -11.87 -16.49
CA ARG A 523 -22.48 -10.74 -17.21
C ARG A 523 -24.01 -10.87 -17.33
N GLU A 524 -24.53 -12.08 -17.24
CA GLU A 524 -25.94 -12.41 -17.47
C GLU A 524 -26.78 -12.36 -16.19
N GLY A 525 -26.14 -12.56 -15.03
CA GLY A 525 -26.83 -12.56 -13.75
C GLY A 525 -26.00 -13.07 -12.59
N ALA A 526 -26.62 -13.07 -11.42
CA ALA A 526 -26.03 -13.63 -10.20
C ALA A 526 -26.80 -14.87 -9.76
N SER A 527 -26.06 -15.92 -9.43
CA SER A 527 -26.60 -17.16 -8.88
C SER A 527 -25.93 -17.49 -7.55
N ALA A 528 -26.72 -17.98 -6.60
CA ALA A 528 -26.22 -18.45 -5.32
C ALA A 528 -25.48 -19.79 -5.50
N LEU A 529 -24.24 -19.87 -5.00
CA LEU A 529 -23.46 -21.11 -5.02
C LEU A 529 -23.34 -21.78 -3.65
N GLY A 530 -23.22 -20.98 -2.59
CA GLY A 530 -22.96 -21.51 -1.26
C GLY A 530 -23.02 -20.42 -0.19
N LYS A 531 -22.65 -20.77 1.04
CA LYS A 531 -22.59 -19.82 2.15
C LYS A 531 -21.38 -20.09 3.04
N LEU A 532 -20.80 -19.02 3.59
CA LEU A 532 -19.85 -19.10 4.69
C LEU A 532 -20.59 -19.51 5.98
N GLN A 533 -19.88 -20.21 6.84
CA GLN A 533 -20.40 -20.61 8.16
C GLN A 533 -20.37 -19.47 9.18
N SER A 534 -19.51 -18.48 8.95
CA SER A 534 -19.28 -17.34 9.84
C SER A 534 -19.02 -16.09 9.00
N PRO A 535 -19.40 -14.89 9.45
CA PRO A 535 -19.16 -13.66 8.72
C PRO A 535 -17.67 -13.40 8.49
N LEU A 536 -17.39 -12.70 7.40
CA LEU A 536 -16.06 -12.24 7.04
C LEU A 536 -15.50 -11.33 8.14
N ALA A 537 -14.30 -11.64 8.63
CA ALA A 537 -13.64 -10.89 9.70
C ALA A 537 -12.34 -10.20 9.23
N GLY A 538 -11.77 -10.61 8.10
CA GLY A 538 -10.52 -10.04 7.59
C GLY A 538 -10.51 -9.88 6.06
N ARG A 539 -9.31 -9.75 5.48
CA ARG A 539 -9.16 -9.64 4.02
C ARG A 539 -8.85 -11.02 3.41
N PRO A 540 -9.67 -11.50 2.47
CA PRO A 540 -9.43 -12.78 1.82
C PRO A 540 -8.22 -12.71 0.89
N TRP A 541 -7.63 -13.87 0.64
CA TRP A 541 -6.63 -14.07 -0.42
C TRP A 541 -7.19 -15.00 -1.48
N VAL A 542 -6.85 -14.74 -2.75
CA VAL A 542 -7.32 -15.55 -3.87
C VAL A 542 -6.19 -15.95 -4.79
N GLY A 543 -6.18 -17.24 -5.16
CA GLY A 543 -5.27 -17.81 -6.14
C GLY A 543 -5.39 -19.32 -6.22
N GLY A 544 -4.87 -19.90 -7.30
CA GLY A 544 -4.91 -21.34 -7.53
C GLY A 544 -6.31 -21.95 -7.66
N GLY A 545 -7.34 -21.16 -7.99
CA GLY A 545 -8.73 -21.63 -8.05
C GLY A 545 -9.47 -21.62 -6.71
N HIS A 546 -8.83 -21.15 -5.64
CA HIS A 546 -9.40 -21.08 -4.30
C HIS A 546 -9.35 -19.65 -3.73
N ALA A 547 -10.25 -19.36 -2.81
CA ALA A 547 -10.23 -18.18 -1.96
C ALA A 547 -10.13 -18.59 -0.49
N TYR A 548 -9.15 -18.05 0.22
CA TYR A 548 -8.96 -18.27 1.66
C TYR A 548 -9.52 -17.06 2.40
N VAL A 549 -10.64 -17.29 3.08
CA VAL A 549 -11.52 -16.28 3.62
C VAL A 549 -11.42 -16.28 5.16
N PRO A 550 -10.81 -15.25 5.77
CA PRO A 550 -10.76 -15.12 7.22
C PRO A 550 -12.15 -14.79 7.79
N THR A 551 -12.68 -15.66 8.65
CA THR A 551 -13.98 -15.52 9.32
C THR A 551 -13.80 -15.43 10.83
N ALA A 552 -14.84 -15.03 11.56
CA ALA A 552 -14.76 -14.96 13.03
C ALA A 552 -14.45 -16.32 13.68
N ALA A 553 -14.83 -17.43 13.03
CA ALA A 553 -14.60 -18.80 13.50
C ALA A 553 -13.26 -19.41 13.06
N GLY A 554 -12.47 -18.71 12.22
CA GLY A 554 -11.25 -19.24 11.63
C GLY A 554 -11.15 -18.98 10.13
N LEU A 555 -10.25 -19.69 9.47
CA LEU A 555 -10.03 -19.59 8.04
C LEU A 555 -10.95 -20.56 7.28
N THR A 556 -11.73 -20.04 6.34
CA THR A 556 -12.58 -20.83 5.43
C THR A 556 -11.95 -20.86 4.03
N GLU A 557 -11.81 -22.05 3.44
CA GLU A 557 -11.45 -22.20 2.04
C GLU A 557 -12.71 -22.25 1.19
N VAL A 558 -12.72 -21.48 0.11
CA VAL A 558 -13.81 -21.41 -0.87
C VAL A 558 -13.27 -21.82 -2.23
N ASP A 559 -13.83 -22.87 -2.80
CA ASP A 559 -13.58 -23.24 -4.20
C ASP A 559 -14.21 -22.19 -5.14
N LEU A 560 -13.43 -21.60 -6.04
CA LEU A 560 -13.93 -20.55 -6.93
C LEU A 560 -14.79 -21.09 -8.08
N GLU A 561 -14.68 -22.37 -8.45
CA GLU A 561 -15.47 -22.97 -9.53
C GLU A 561 -16.74 -23.64 -9.02
N GLN A 562 -16.80 -24.07 -7.77
CA GLN A 562 -17.99 -24.70 -7.18
C GLN A 562 -18.70 -23.78 -6.17
N GLY A 563 -17.99 -22.78 -5.62
CA GLY A 563 -18.48 -21.94 -4.52
C GLY A 563 -18.66 -22.70 -3.20
N ARG A 564 -18.10 -23.92 -3.10
CA ARG A 564 -18.13 -24.74 -1.90
C ARG A 564 -17.20 -24.11 -0.86
N ALA A 565 -17.76 -23.76 0.29
CA ALA A 565 -17.02 -23.27 1.44
C ALA A 565 -16.81 -24.41 2.45
N ALA A 566 -15.56 -24.61 2.88
CA ALA A 566 -15.18 -25.57 3.91
C ALA A 566 -14.28 -24.90 4.94
N ASN A 567 -14.44 -25.26 6.22
CA ASN A 567 -13.56 -24.76 7.27
C ASN A 567 -12.16 -25.35 7.04
N TYR A 568 -11.16 -24.48 6.87
CA TYR A 568 -9.79 -24.87 6.55
C TYR A 568 -8.97 -25.01 7.83
N ALA A 569 -9.04 -24.03 8.73
CA ALA A 569 -8.35 -24.06 10.00
C ALA A 569 -9.05 -23.16 11.04
N ALA A 570 -9.15 -23.63 12.28
CA ALA A 570 -9.45 -22.74 13.40
C ALA A 570 -8.22 -21.89 13.72
N TRP A 571 -8.43 -20.64 14.13
CA TRP A 571 -7.38 -19.81 14.71
C TRP A 571 -7.73 -19.45 16.16
N ASP A 572 -6.73 -19.11 16.96
CA ASP A 572 -6.95 -18.65 18.33
C ASP A 572 -7.55 -17.23 18.31
N PRO A 573 -8.74 -17.02 18.92
CA PRO A 573 -9.44 -15.73 18.91
C PRO A 573 -8.61 -14.56 19.43
N ARG A 574 -7.62 -14.82 20.30
CA ARG A 574 -6.75 -13.78 20.91
C ARG A 574 -5.91 -13.02 19.89
N PHE A 575 -5.67 -13.60 18.73
CA PHE A 575 -4.91 -12.95 17.66
C PHE A 575 -5.80 -12.12 16.73
N GLY A 576 -7.12 -12.33 16.78
CA GLY A 576 -8.09 -11.64 15.94
C GLY A 576 -8.02 -12.05 14.47
N SER A 577 -8.80 -11.34 13.65
CA SER A 577 -8.86 -11.57 12.22
C SER A 577 -7.78 -10.79 11.47
N GLY A 578 -6.95 -11.54 10.72
CA GLY A 578 -5.82 -10.99 9.98
C GLY A 578 -6.04 -10.83 8.48
N SER A 579 -5.00 -10.33 7.81
CA SER A 579 -4.88 -10.48 6.35
C SER A 579 -4.23 -11.82 6.03
N VAL A 580 -4.80 -12.51 5.04
CA VAL A 580 -4.32 -13.82 4.62
C VAL A 580 -3.42 -13.64 3.39
N TRP A 581 -2.36 -14.43 3.33
CA TRP A 581 -1.55 -14.61 2.13
C TRP A 581 -1.32 -16.09 1.92
N VAL A 582 -1.39 -16.55 0.66
CA VAL A 582 -1.14 -17.96 0.35
C VAL A 582 -0.15 -18.04 -0.78
N GLU A 583 0.92 -18.81 -0.59
CA GLU A 583 1.99 -18.93 -1.57
C GLU A 583 2.60 -20.34 -1.50
N ALA A 584 2.89 -20.94 -2.66
CA ALA A 584 3.65 -22.20 -2.79
C ALA A 584 3.22 -23.41 -1.92
N GLY A 585 2.00 -23.45 -1.36
CA GLY A 585 1.62 -24.53 -0.42
C GLY A 585 1.04 -24.00 0.86
N ARG A 586 1.53 -22.83 1.26
CA ARG A 586 1.50 -22.36 2.63
C ARG A 586 0.50 -21.23 2.76
N VAL A 587 -0.26 -21.27 3.84
CA VAL A 587 -1.16 -20.18 4.21
C VAL A 587 -0.51 -19.43 5.36
N VAL A 588 -0.32 -18.14 5.17
CA VAL A 588 0.18 -17.22 6.19
C VAL A 588 -0.96 -16.30 6.61
N VAL A 589 -1.10 -16.12 7.91
CA VAL A 589 -2.01 -15.16 8.49
C VAL A 589 -1.20 -14.12 9.25
N ALA A 590 -1.31 -12.86 8.83
CA ALA A 590 -0.81 -11.72 9.59
C ALA A 590 -1.97 -11.09 10.34
N ALA A 591 -1.98 -11.31 11.65
CA ALA A 591 -2.97 -10.77 12.57
C ALA A 591 -2.36 -9.61 13.36
N GLY A 592 -3.19 -8.84 14.08
CA GLY A 592 -2.74 -7.60 14.75
C GLY A 592 -1.64 -7.81 15.81
N ARG A 593 -1.47 -9.04 16.31
CA ARG A 593 -0.53 -9.39 17.38
C ARG A 593 0.55 -10.40 16.98
N ALA A 594 0.41 -11.06 15.84
CA ALA A 594 1.34 -12.11 15.41
C ALA A 594 1.21 -12.41 13.92
N THR A 595 2.28 -12.93 13.34
CA THR A 595 2.25 -13.59 12.02
C THR A 595 2.51 -15.08 12.21
N TYR A 596 1.70 -15.92 11.59
CA TYR A 596 1.85 -17.38 11.65
C TYR A 596 1.53 -18.07 10.33
N ALA A 597 2.18 -19.21 10.11
CA ALA A 597 1.94 -20.07 8.96
C ALA A 597 1.18 -21.36 9.36
N LEU A 598 0.32 -21.84 8.47
CA LEU A 598 -0.38 -23.12 8.60
C LEU A 598 0.46 -24.21 7.92
N GLY A 599 0.86 -25.26 8.65
CA GLY A 599 1.72 -26.35 8.15
C GLY A 599 1.91 -27.53 9.13
N GLN A 600 2.97 -28.33 8.95
CA GLN A 600 3.52 -29.26 9.96
C GLN A 600 4.87 -28.75 10.50
N PRO A 601 5.22 -29.04 11.78
CA PRO A 601 6.52 -28.65 12.33
C PRO A 601 7.66 -29.25 11.54
N LEU A 602 8.75 -28.48 11.45
CA LEU A 602 10.05 -29.11 11.28
C LEU A 602 10.43 -29.80 12.60
N ALA A 603 10.69 -31.10 12.55
CA ALA A 603 11.27 -31.82 13.67
C ALA A 603 12.73 -31.38 13.88
N GLY A 604 13.17 -31.33 15.13
CA GLY A 604 14.54 -31.00 15.50
C GLY A 604 14.75 -31.22 16.99
N GLU A 605 15.99 -31.52 17.35
CA GLU A 605 16.42 -31.67 18.75
C GLU A 605 17.39 -30.54 19.09
N ALA A 606 17.27 -30.01 20.31
CA ALA A 606 18.17 -28.99 20.81
C ALA A 606 19.56 -29.61 21.05
N SER A 607 20.60 -28.93 20.58
CA SER A 607 21.99 -29.32 20.73
C SER A 607 22.56 -28.97 22.11
N GLY A 608 21.93 -28.02 22.81
CA GLY A 608 22.41 -27.45 24.07
C GLY A 608 23.39 -26.28 23.87
N ASP A 609 23.81 -25.98 22.64
CA ASP A 609 24.54 -24.77 22.30
C ASP A 609 23.55 -23.63 22.00
N ALA A 610 23.54 -22.59 22.82
CA ALA A 610 22.54 -21.53 22.74
C ALA A 610 22.52 -20.84 21.37
N ARG A 611 23.70 -20.60 20.79
CA ARG A 611 23.81 -19.95 19.48
C ARG A 611 23.23 -20.84 18.37
N ALA A 612 23.62 -22.12 18.32
CA ALA A 612 23.15 -23.07 17.32
C ALA A 612 21.64 -23.33 17.45
N ASP A 613 21.14 -23.44 18.68
CA ASP A 613 19.73 -23.71 18.93
C ASP A 613 18.85 -22.49 18.62
N LEU A 614 19.31 -21.27 18.90
CA LEU A 614 18.63 -20.04 18.48
C LEU A 614 18.69 -19.82 16.95
N ALA A 615 19.73 -20.33 16.26
CA ALA A 615 19.84 -20.30 14.80
C ALA A 615 19.13 -21.47 14.11
N HIS A 616 18.56 -22.40 14.87
CA HIS A 616 18.14 -23.69 14.37
C HIS A 616 17.05 -23.56 13.30
N ARG A 617 17.03 -24.46 12.31
CA ARG A 617 16.03 -24.42 11.21
C ARG A 617 14.60 -24.62 11.71
N ALA A 618 14.42 -25.55 12.65
CA ALA A 618 13.16 -25.78 13.33
C ALA A 618 12.88 -24.72 14.39
N CYS A 619 11.77 -24.02 14.21
CA CYS A 619 11.20 -23.04 15.13
C CYS A 619 10.96 -23.58 16.54
N SER A 620 10.51 -24.83 16.66
CA SER A 620 10.32 -25.55 17.92
C SER A 620 11.56 -25.52 18.80
N VAL A 621 12.71 -25.77 18.19
CA VAL A 621 14.01 -25.75 18.87
C VAL A 621 14.39 -24.34 19.26
N ARG A 622 14.19 -23.35 18.37
CA ARG A 622 14.48 -21.94 18.67
C ARG A 622 13.65 -21.42 19.85
N ASP A 623 12.35 -21.71 19.85
CA ASP A 623 11.43 -21.30 20.91
C ASP A 623 11.77 -21.98 22.25
N ALA A 624 12.10 -23.28 22.21
CA ALA A 624 12.53 -24.01 23.40
C ALA A 624 13.85 -23.45 23.96
N ALA A 625 14.82 -23.14 23.10
CA ALA A 625 16.09 -22.55 23.49
C ALA A 625 15.91 -21.16 24.11
N GLN A 626 15.10 -20.30 23.48
CA GLN A 626 14.73 -18.99 24.02
C GLN A 626 14.08 -19.12 25.41
N GLY A 627 13.12 -20.03 25.58
CA GLY A 627 12.48 -20.28 26.87
C GLY A 627 13.43 -20.84 27.93
N ALA A 628 14.38 -21.69 27.55
CA ALA A 628 15.41 -22.21 28.44
C ALA A 628 16.35 -21.10 28.92
N LEU A 629 16.79 -20.21 28.02
CA LEU A 629 17.63 -19.06 28.35
C LEU A 629 16.89 -18.05 29.25
N GLN A 630 15.61 -17.80 29.01
CA GLN A 630 14.76 -16.99 29.90
C GLN A 630 14.65 -17.60 31.29
N SER A 631 14.47 -18.92 31.37
CA SER A 631 14.36 -19.66 32.64
C SER A 631 15.68 -19.70 33.42
N ALA A 632 16.82 -19.71 32.72
CA ALA A 632 18.14 -19.61 33.33
C ALA A 632 18.40 -18.23 33.97
N GLY A 633 17.63 -17.21 33.61
CA GLY A 633 17.66 -15.91 34.26
C GLY A 633 19.00 -15.20 34.07
N GLU A 634 19.47 -14.56 35.14
CA GLU A 634 20.74 -13.82 35.15
C GLU A 634 21.98 -14.68 34.84
N ALA A 635 21.91 -16.00 35.02
CA ALA A 635 23.02 -16.90 34.67
C ALA A 635 23.32 -16.91 33.15
N ALA A 636 22.29 -16.70 32.32
CA ALA A 636 22.43 -16.66 30.87
C ALA A 636 22.78 -15.26 30.33
N ARG A 637 22.72 -14.19 31.14
CA ARG A 637 22.84 -12.79 30.66
C ARG A 637 24.13 -12.55 29.87
N ALA A 638 25.27 -13.02 30.37
CA ALA A 638 26.56 -12.75 29.73
C ALA A 638 26.66 -13.39 28.34
N GLU A 639 26.22 -14.65 28.22
CA GLU A 639 26.19 -15.39 26.96
C GLU A 639 25.22 -14.74 25.96
N VAL A 640 23.97 -14.51 26.39
CA VAL A 640 22.93 -13.94 25.53
C VAL A 640 23.27 -12.50 25.10
N SER A 641 23.90 -11.70 25.96
CA SER A 641 24.34 -10.35 25.62
C SER A 641 25.37 -10.35 24.48
N ALA A 642 26.27 -11.35 24.43
CA ALA A 642 27.20 -11.51 23.32
C ALA A 642 26.48 -11.85 22.00
N LEU A 643 25.41 -12.66 22.06
CA LEU A 643 24.62 -13.08 20.90
C LEU A 643 23.76 -11.96 20.28
N ARG A 644 23.52 -10.86 20.99
CA ARG A 644 22.78 -9.69 20.45
C ARG A 644 23.46 -9.06 19.22
N ARG A 645 24.76 -9.28 19.03
CA ARG A 645 25.53 -8.77 17.89
C ARG A 645 25.91 -9.85 16.88
N ASP A 646 25.22 -10.99 16.92
CA ASP A 646 25.47 -12.08 15.98
C ASP A 646 25.17 -11.64 14.54
N PRO A 647 25.96 -12.08 13.54
CA PRO A 647 25.66 -11.82 12.14
C PRO A 647 24.36 -12.47 11.66
N ASP A 648 23.86 -13.52 12.34
CA ASP A 648 22.56 -14.12 12.06
C ASP A 648 21.43 -13.26 12.69
N PRO A 649 20.56 -12.65 11.88
CA PRO A 649 19.51 -11.77 12.39
C PRO A 649 18.47 -12.50 13.25
N GLU A 650 18.26 -13.81 13.04
CA GLU A 650 17.36 -14.61 13.89
C GLU A 650 17.95 -14.73 15.31
N VAL A 651 19.24 -15.04 15.41
CA VAL A 651 19.94 -15.18 16.71
C VAL A 651 19.97 -13.86 17.44
N ALA A 652 20.37 -12.79 16.75
CA ALA A 652 20.46 -11.45 17.33
C ALA A 652 19.10 -10.96 17.86
N LEU A 653 18.02 -11.21 17.11
CA LEU A 653 16.66 -10.85 17.52
C LEU A 653 16.24 -11.59 18.79
N ARG A 654 16.33 -12.92 18.78
CA ARG A 654 15.89 -13.74 19.94
C ARG A 654 16.74 -13.45 21.18
N ALA A 655 18.04 -13.25 21.02
CA ALA A 655 18.91 -12.84 22.12
C ALA A 655 18.48 -11.48 22.70
N ALA A 656 18.09 -10.51 21.86
CA ALA A 656 17.58 -9.23 22.33
C ALA A 656 16.25 -9.37 23.09
N GLU A 657 15.34 -10.25 22.65
CA GLU A 657 14.08 -10.54 23.35
C GLU A 657 14.32 -11.17 24.73
N VAL A 658 15.23 -12.15 24.82
CA VAL A 658 15.62 -12.76 26.10
C VAL A 658 16.15 -11.70 27.05
N ILE A 659 17.09 -10.85 26.61
CA ILE A 659 17.65 -9.79 27.46
C ILE A 659 16.57 -8.80 27.91
N GLY A 660 15.66 -8.41 27.01
CA GLY A 660 14.55 -7.52 27.34
C GLY A 660 13.64 -8.10 28.43
N GLU A 661 13.35 -9.40 28.38
CA GLU A 661 12.57 -10.08 29.42
C GLU A 661 13.34 -10.24 30.74
N LEU A 662 14.66 -10.45 30.70
CA LEU A 662 15.49 -10.44 31.91
C LEU A 662 15.50 -9.05 32.57
N ASP A 663 15.68 -7.99 31.77
CA ASP A 663 15.63 -6.61 32.25
C ASP A 663 14.25 -6.28 32.85
N ARG A 664 13.16 -6.71 32.21
CA ARG A 664 11.80 -6.62 32.75
C ARG A 664 11.69 -7.34 34.09
N ALA A 665 12.15 -8.59 34.20
CA ALA A 665 12.06 -9.37 35.43
C ALA A 665 12.78 -8.67 36.60
N VAL A 666 13.97 -8.10 36.34
CA VAL A 666 14.71 -7.29 37.33
C VAL A 666 13.90 -6.06 37.74
N ARG A 667 13.32 -5.31 36.79
CA ARG A 667 12.46 -4.16 37.09
C ARG A 667 11.23 -4.57 37.91
N VAL A 668 10.58 -5.69 37.58
CA VAL A 668 9.41 -6.21 38.32
C VAL A 668 9.76 -6.47 39.78
N VAL A 669 10.85 -7.19 40.05
CA VAL A 669 11.27 -7.47 41.44
C VAL A 669 11.61 -6.18 42.18
N ARG A 670 12.36 -5.28 41.53
CA ARG A 670 12.79 -4.01 42.12
C ARG A 670 11.63 -3.07 42.42
N TRP A 671 10.64 -2.99 41.54
CA TRP A 671 9.55 -2.00 41.65
C TRP A 671 8.30 -2.53 42.34
N ARG A 672 8.11 -3.86 42.44
CA ARG A 672 6.97 -4.44 43.17
C ARG A 672 6.77 -3.87 44.58
N PRO A 673 7.79 -3.70 45.45
CA PRO A 673 7.59 -3.11 46.77
C PRO A 673 7.25 -1.60 46.74
N LEU A 674 7.49 -0.92 45.61
CA LEU A 674 7.16 0.50 45.44
C LEU A 674 5.72 0.72 44.98
N ILE A 675 5.12 -0.26 44.29
CA ILE A 675 3.74 -0.17 43.76
C ILE A 675 2.74 -0.51 44.87
N LYS A 676 1.93 0.48 45.26
CA LYS A 676 0.87 0.31 46.26
C LYS A 676 -0.43 -0.18 45.64
N ASP A 677 -1.20 -1.00 46.38
CA ASP A 677 -2.51 -1.52 45.94
C ASP A 677 -3.50 -0.40 45.57
N ALA A 678 -3.41 0.76 46.24
CA ALA A 678 -4.23 1.93 45.95
C ALA A 678 -3.96 2.52 44.55
N TRP A 679 -2.77 2.33 43.99
CA TRP A 679 -2.43 2.76 42.63
C TRP A 679 -2.92 1.75 41.60
N ALA A 680 -2.80 0.45 41.91
CA ALA A 680 -3.27 -0.64 41.04
C ALA A 680 -4.80 -0.60 40.80
N ARG A 681 -5.58 -0.04 41.74
CA ARG A 681 -7.02 0.21 41.56
C ARG A 681 -7.32 1.36 40.59
N GLN A 682 -6.42 2.35 40.48
CA GLN A 682 -6.56 3.48 39.57
C GLN A 682 -6.03 3.13 38.17
N VAL A 683 -4.97 2.32 38.12
CA VAL A 683 -4.34 1.83 36.90
C VAL A 683 -4.16 0.31 37.03
N PRO A 684 -5.09 -0.49 36.50
CA PRO A 684 -4.93 -1.94 36.48
C PRO A 684 -3.60 -2.35 35.84
N ASP A 685 -2.93 -3.33 36.45
CA ASP A 685 -1.64 -3.89 36.01
C ASP A 685 -0.49 -2.87 35.89
N LEU A 686 -0.50 -1.79 36.68
CA LEU A 686 0.52 -0.74 36.65
C LEU A 686 1.96 -1.25 36.66
N LEU A 687 2.28 -2.21 37.54
CA LEU A 687 3.63 -2.81 37.59
C LEU A 687 4.00 -3.48 36.27
N ASN A 688 3.08 -4.25 35.69
CA ASN A 688 3.29 -4.93 34.43
C ASN A 688 3.52 -3.93 33.29
N ARG A 689 2.76 -2.83 33.28
CA ARG A 689 2.86 -1.79 32.24
C ARG A 689 4.13 -0.95 32.36
N LEU A 690 4.54 -0.57 33.57
CA LEU A 690 5.77 0.19 33.81
C LEU A 690 7.02 -0.64 33.49
N THR A 691 6.98 -1.95 33.70
CA THR A 691 8.12 -2.84 33.43
C THR A 691 8.11 -3.43 32.02
N HIS A 692 7.08 -3.14 31.23
CA HIS A 692 6.87 -3.71 29.92
C HIS A 692 8.07 -3.43 28.98
N PRO A 693 8.49 -4.40 28.13
CA PRO A 693 9.65 -4.23 27.23
C PRO A 693 9.45 -3.10 26.22
N ASN A 694 8.21 -2.89 25.75
CA ASN A 694 7.85 -1.76 24.89
C ASN A 694 7.81 -0.43 25.68
N PRO A 695 8.65 0.58 25.34
CA PRO A 695 8.70 1.86 26.04
C PRO A 695 7.42 2.69 25.95
N TYR A 696 6.60 2.49 24.90
CA TYR A 696 5.33 3.17 24.78
C TYR A 696 4.32 2.74 25.86
N VAL A 697 4.29 1.44 26.18
CA VAL A 697 3.46 0.93 27.28
C VAL A 697 3.94 1.52 28.61
N ARG A 698 5.26 1.64 28.79
CA ARG A 698 5.85 2.34 29.94
C ARG A 698 5.45 3.81 30.00
N LEU A 699 5.50 4.54 28.88
CA LEU A 699 5.08 5.94 28.77
C LEU A 699 3.62 6.16 29.17
N LEU A 700 2.70 5.31 28.69
CA LEU A 700 1.29 5.41 29.05
C LEU A 700 1.09 5.20 30.55
N ALA A 701 1.74 4.18 31.11
CA ALA A 701 1.69 3.91 32.54
C ALA A 701 2.31 5.05 33.37
N LEU A 702 3.40 5.64 32.88
CA LEU A 702 4.10 6.76 33.49
C LEU A 702 3.23 8.02 33.55
N ARG A 703 2.49 8.33 32.47
CA ARG A 703 1.52 9.44 32.46
C ARG A 703 0.43 9.25 33.52
N SER A 704 -0.10 8.03 33.65
CA SER A 704 -1.09 7.72 34.69
C SER A 704 -0.48 7.77 36.09
N LEU A 705 0.77 7.34 36.26
CA LEU A 705 1.51 7.41 37.52
C LEU A 705 1.77 8.87 37.93
N GLY A 706 2.12 9.75 36.99
CA GLY A 706 2.37 11.17 37.25
C GLY A 706 1.15 11.93 37.78
N ALA A 707 -0.06 11.46 37.48
CA ALA A 707 -1.30 12.03 38.01
C ALA A 707 -1.55 11.68 39.49
N ILE A 708 -0.83 10.71 40.07
CA ILE A 708 -0.97 10.31 41.47
C ILE A 708 -0.20 11.29 42.37
N GLN A 709 -0.92 12.21 43.02
CA GLN A 709 -0.35 13.25 43.87
C GLN A 709 -0.16 12.79 45.33
N GLY A 710 0.76 13.42 46.05
CA GLY A 710 0.90 13.28 47.52
C GLY A 710 1.62 12.03 48.05
N ASP A 711 1.99 11.08 47.21
CA ASP A 711 2.70 9.86 47.64
C ASP A 711 4.23 9.93 47.34
N PRO A 712 5.11 9.88 48.35
CA PRO A 712 6.56 9.90 48.16
C PRO A 712 7.10 8.73 47.33
N ALA A 713 6.42 7.57 47.33
CA ALA A 713 6.86 6.40 46.58
C ALA A 713 6.76 6.63 45.05
N VAL A 714 5.84 7.51 44.61
CA VAL A 714 5.75 7.92 43.19
C VAL A 714 7.02 8.65 42.77
N ALA A 715 7.49 9.60 43.58
CA ALA A 715 8.72 10.35 43.27
C ALA A 715 9.95 9.44 43.18
N THR A 716 10.06 8.44 44.08
CA THR A 716 11.13 7.44 44.00
C THR A 716 11.10 6.67 42.69
N LEU A 717 9.93 6.19 42.26
CA LEU A 717 9.78 5.44 41.01
C LEU A 717 10.03 6.32 39.77
N LEU A 718 9.62 7.59 39.80
CA LEU A 718 9.90 8.55 38.74
C LEU A 718 11.41 8.83 38.62
N ARG A 719 12.15 8.94 39.74
CA ARG A 719 13.62 9.12 39.69
C ARG A 719 14.33 7.93 39.07
N GLU A 720 13.87 6.70 39.33
CA GLU A 720 14.39 5.49 38.69
C GLU A 720 14.18 5.52 37.17
N LEU A 721 13.02 6.01 36.72
CA LEU A 721 12.69 6.11 35.30
C LEU A 721 13.47 7.22 34.55
N LEU A 722 14.20 8.10 35.24
CA LEU A 722 15.08 9.09 34.59
C LEU A 722 16.21 8.44 33.76
N GLY A 723 16.60 7.22 34.15
CA GLY A 723 17.63 6.43 33.47
C GLY A 723 17.05 5.32 32.59
N ASP A 724 15.78 5.39 32.20
CA ASP A 724 15.19 4.41 31.29
C ASP A 724 15.93 4.43 29.94
N ASP A 725 16.04 3.24 29.31
CA ASP A 725 16.71 3.08 28.02
C ASP A 725 16.08 3.93 26.91
N ASP A 726 14.77 4.22 27.02
CA ASP A 726 14.08 5.12 26.09
C ASP A 726 14.13 6.58 26.58
N PRO A 727 14.72 7.51 25.79
CA PRO A 727 14.85 8.91 26.20
C PRO A 727 13.53 9.65 26.45
N GLN A 728 12.43 9.24 25.80
CA GLN A 728 11.11 9.84 26.00
C GLN A 728 10.49 9.41 27.32
N VAL A 729 10.69 8.15 27.73
CA VAL A 729 10.32 7.66 29.06
C VAL A 729 11.06 8.49 30.11
N GLY A 730 12.38 8.67 29.95
CA GLY A 730 13.20 9.49 30.84
C GLY A 730 12.74 10.95 30.91
N LEU A 731 12.48 11.60 29.77
CA LEU A 731 11.99 12.97 29.71
C LEU A 731 10.61 13.12 30.38
N THR A 732 9.69 12.18 30.12
CA THR A 732 8.35 12.21 30.72
C THR A 732 8.44 12.06 32.25
N ALA A 733 9.35 11.22 32.74
CA ALA A 733 9.61 11.07 34.17
C ALA A 733 10.19 12.36 34.77
N ALA A 734 11.10 13.01 34.05
CA ALA A 734 11.68 14.28 34.46
C ALA A 734 10.65 15.41 34.56
N ILE A 735 9.76 15.51 33.57
CA ILE A 735 8.65 16.48 33.57
C ILE A 735 7.70 16.21 34.75
N ALA A 736 7.35 14.94 34.98
CA ALA A 736 6.49 14.56 36.09
C ALA A 736 7.13 14.84 37.46
N LEU A 737 8.45 14.73 37.61
CA LEU A 737 9.17 15.14 38.82
C LEU A 737 9.13 16.66 39.00
N LEU A 738 9.39 17.43 37.93
CA LEU A 738 9.40 18.89 37.99
C LEU A 738 8.03 19.44 38.42
N GLY A 739 6.93 18.90 37.87
CA GLY A 739 5.57 19.26 38.29
C GLY A 739 5.22 18.90 39.74
N ARG A 740 6.05 18.11 40.41
CA ARG A 740 5.95 17.78 41.84
C ARG A 740 6.91 18.60 42.71
N GLY A 741 7.64 19.55 42.11
CA GLY A 741 8.70 20.31 42.78
C GLY A 741 9.99 19.52 42.99
N ASP A 742 10.14 18.33 42.40
CA ASP A 742 11.38 17.55 42.47
C ASP A 742 12.28 17.87 41.27
N ARG A 743 13.37 18.57 41.55
CA ARG A 743 14.29 19.10 40.54
C ARG A 743 15.32 18.08 40.05
N ALA A 744 15.27 16.83 40.51
CA ALA A 744 16.18 15.76 40.06
C ALA A 744 16.11 15.47 38.55
N GLY A 745 14.99 15.82 37.89
CA GLY A 745 14.79 15.65 36.44
C GLY A 745 15.47 16.71 35.55
N LEU A 746 15.93 17.84 36.10
CA LEU A 746 16.45 18.95 35.29
C LEU A 746 17.62 18.59 34.35
N PRO A 747 18.58 17.72 34.72
CA PRO A 747 19.63 17.31 33.78
C PRO A 747 19.10 16.53 32.57
N VAL A 748 17.98 15.83 32.70
CA VAL A 748 17.32 15.14 31.57
C VAL A 748 16.60 16.17 30.69
N ILE A 749 15.90 17.13 31.31
CA ILE A 749 15.24 18.24 30.59
C ILE A 749 16.27 19.06 29.81
N ALA A 750 17.41 19.40 30.41
CA ALA A 750 18.49 20.13 29.75
C ALA A 750 19.03 19.38 28.52
N ARG A 751 19.30 18.07 28.65
CA ARG A 751 19.72 17.24 27.49
C ARG A 751 18.65 17.16 26.41
N ALA A 752 17.37 17.11 26.78
CA ALA A 752 16.28 17.09 25.81
C ALA A 752 16.17 18.41 25.02
N LEU A 753 16.50 19.56 25.64
CA LEU A 753 16.58 20.87 24.97
C LEU A 753 17.71 20.97 23.96
N GLU A 754 18.79 20.19 24.15
CA GLU A 754 19.92 20.13 23.22
C GLU A 754 19.74 19.08 22.10
N ALA A 755 18.76 18.18 22.25
CA ALA A 755 18.52 17.11 21.29
C ALA A 755 17.87 17.61 20.00
N ASP A 756 18.11 16.92 18.88
CA ASP A 756 17.58 17.31 17.55
C ASP A 756 16.04 17.23 17.43
N GLY A 757 15.38 16.43 18.28
CA GLY A 757 13.93 16.19 18.25
C GLY A 757 13.09 17.39 18.69
N VAL A 758 12.22 17.89 17.80
CA VAL A 758 11.40 19.09 18.04
C VAL A 758 10.40 18.86 19.17
N GLU A 759 9.74 17.71 19.19
CA GLU A 759 8.71 17.34 20.16
C GLU A 759 9.28 17.29 21.57
N GLY A 760 10.48 16.71 21.71
CA GLY A 760 11.20 16.64 22.99
C GLY A 760 11.58 18.02 23.51
N ARG A 761 12.11 18.90 22.64
CA ARG A 761 12.43 20.30 23.01
C ARG A 761 11.20 21.08 23.43
N VAL A 762 10.11 20.99 22.66
CA VAL A 762 8.85 21.67 22.99
C VAL A 762 8.29 21.16 24.32
N ALA A 763 8.25 19.85 24.55
CA ALA A 763 7.78 19.27 25.80
C ALA A 763 8.62 19.74 27.01
N ALA A 764 9.95 19.77 26.86
CA ALA A 764 10.86 20.28 27.88
C ALA A 764 10.63 21.77 28.19
N LEU A 765 10.45 22.60 27.16
CA LEU A 765 10.16 24.04 27.32
C LEU A 765 8.80 24.28 27.98
N THR A 766 7.76 23.55 27.58
CA THR A 766 6.44 23.63 28.21
C THR A 766 6.50 23.27 29.68
N ALA A 767 7.23 22.21 30.05
CA ALA A 767 7.40 21.82 31.44
C ALA A 767 8.11 22.91 32.27
N LEU A 768 9.12 23.56 31.71
CA LEU A 768 9.79 24.69 32.35
C LEU A 768 8.86 25.91 32.47
N ALA A 769 8.01 26.18 31.47
CA ALA A 769 7.03 27.26 31.54
C ALA A 769 6.00 27.05 32.68
N GLU A 770 5.56 25.82 32.87
CA GLU A 770 4.51 25.47 33.84
C GLU A 770 5.02 25.29 35.27
N HIS A 771 6.27 24.81 35.40
CA HIS A 771 6.79 24.30 36.68
C HIS A 771 8.23 24.73 36.99
N GLY A 772 8.90 25.42 36.09
CA GLY A 772 10.25 25.91 36.32
C GLY A 772 10.29 27.14 37.23
N GLU A 773 11.50 27.52 37.61
CA GLU A 773 11.76 28.69 38.46
C GLU A 773 12.71 29.67 37.75
N ALA A 774 12.81 30.91 38.20
CA ALA A 774 13.67 31.93 37.59
C ALA A 774 15.15 31.51 37.41
N ALA A 775 15.64 30.50 38.15
CA ALA A 775 16.97 29.93 37.97
C ALA A 775 17.11 29.11 36.66
N ASP A 776 16.01 28.58 36.13
CA ASP A 776 15.94 27.75 34.91
C ASP A 776 15.98 28.56 33.62
N THR A 777 15.89 29.90 33.71
CA THR A 777 15.93 30.79 32.55
C THR A 777 17.19 30.61 31.71
N SER A 778 18.29 30.16 32.35
CA SER A 778 19.54 29.81 31.67
C SER A 778 19.40 28.63 30.69
N LEU A 779 18.48 27.69 30.94
CA LEU A 779 18.19 26.53 30.07
C LEU A 779 17.31 26.93 28.88
N VAL A 780 16.41 27.89 29.06
CA VAL A 780 15.46 28.34 28.02
C VAL A 780 16.11 29.29 27.02
N ARG A 781 17.02 30.15 27.49
CA ARG A 781 17.61 31.23 26.68
C ARG A 781 18.18 30.78 25.33
N PRO A 782 18.93 29.66 25.21
CA PRO A 782 19.46 29.21 23.92
C PRO A 782 18.37 28.83 22.91
N CYS A 783 17.17 28.44 23.38
CA CYS A 783 16.07 27.99 22.53
C CYS A 783 15.27 29.15 21.90
N LEU A 784 15.45 30.38 22.36
CA LEU A 784 14.81 31.58 21.76
C LEU A 784 15.30 31.84 20.34
N ASP A 785 16.54 31.42 20.04
CA ASP A 785 17.18 31.54 18.74
C ASP A 785 17.14 30.21 17.94
N ASP A 786 16.31 29.24 18.35
CA ASP A 786 16.21 27.93 17.68
C ASP A 786 15.76 28.10 16.21
N ARG A 787 16.30 27.27 15.32
CA ARG A 787 15.96 27.28 13.89
C ARG A 787 14.48 26.97 13.64
N ARG A 788 13.82 26.23 14.53
CA ARG A 788 12.45 25.77 14.39
C ARG A 788 11.46 26.76 15.04
N PRO A 789 10.46 27.27 14.28
CA PRO A 789 9.49 28.24 14.81
C PRO A 789 8.72 27.75 16.06
N ALA A 790 8.34 26.48 16.09
CA ALA A 790 7.62 25.88 17.23
C ALA A 790 8.44 25.92 18.52
N VAL A 791 9.76 25.68 18.43
CA VAL A 791 10.66 25.72 19.59
C VAL A 791 10.84 27.14 20.08
N ARG A 792 11.03 28.12 19.18
CA ARG A 792 11.13 29.54 19.57
C ARG A 792 9.86 30.03 20.27
N ALA A 793 8.69 29.64 19.77
CA ALA A 793 7.42 30.00 20.38
C ALA A 793 7.30 29.41 21.80
N ALA A 794 7.59 28.13 21.97
CA ALA A 794 7.59 27.47 23.28
C ALA A 794 8.64 28.09 24.23
N ALA A 795 9.81 28.45 23.72
CA ALA A 795 10.87 29.09 24.50
C ALA A 795 10.47 30.49 24.96
N ALA A 796 9.80 31.27 24.11
CA ALA A 796 9.27 32.58 24.48
C ALA A 796 8.20 32.47 25.58
N VAL A 797 7.30 31.49 25.47
CA VAL A 797 6.30 31.21 26.51
C VAL A 797 6.98 30.82 27.82
N ALA A 798 7.96 29.91 27.77
CA ALA A 798 8.73 29.51 28.95
C ALA A 798 9.47 30.68 29.58
N ALA A 799 10.14 31.53 28.78
CA ALA A 799 10.87 32.69 29.27
C ALA A 799 9.96 33.78 29.89
N LEU A 800 8.67 33.83 29.52
CA LEU A 800 7.69 34.72 30.13
C LEU A 800 7.07 34.14 31.40
N GLY A 801 7.07 32.81 31.56
CA GLY A 801 6.55 32.10 32.72
C GLY A 801 7.54 31.99 33.89
N LEU A 802 8.85 32.00 33.59
CA LEU A 802 9.97 31.99 34.54
C LEU A 802 10.35 33.40 34.99
#